data_AF-A0A959RDV2-F1
#
_entry.id   AF-A0A959RDV2-F1
#
_cell.length_a   1.000
_cell.length_b   1.000
_cell.length_c   1.000
_cell.angle_alpha   90.00
_cell.angle_beta   90.00
_cell.angle_gamma   90.00
#
_symmetry.space_group_name_H-M   'P 1'
#
loop_
_entity.id
_entity.type
_entity.pdbx_description
1 polymer ?
#
loop_
_entity_poly.entity_id
_entity_poly.type
_entity_poly.pdbx_seq_one_letter_code
_entity_poly.pdbx_strand_id
1 'polypeptide(L)'
;MKNLTGLIVLVLIAFLMFGEVTYSQTTKNIIKPKSIHKKGPSKVDRKKVMENVTMNTKKVSLQSRGAWLLEEDFESGIFPPGGWTVYSGDSEWEQYYGVSGYGNGMISMFYSSWNCNYSDNTIYTSSFSPTQNNDKLIFDFAYAPYDDGYLYYDALEIFYYDDINEDWYSLVYYNGEELQTAPGTDQYFVPQGNEWGTMIIDLPENATQIYFQVWENCSNNLFIDNVKIGEVSGNADASVENVWAKGRLPLVYGVPDNIPVLIKNNSITPVSNLKVYLNITGTNSLSDSLVIPYMGPFESKEVDFMGFNPVLNGFSSVTVSIPPDDNNSNNSKTFITEVNPGKIRYVDSACCNSSVGWSSEYAFMSKYKMTGTGQVRKVNIKISNDLKNIGQIVYGYVVNSAGVVVGKSSHYKLKSSDNNTYKTFEITDPKPVIITNDIYYVGIAQTEYAGNDSYFGPLQVDYDIPARPDANYFANLVPVGSATNGVYEFSRSNGLNYAIESEIGNQATVDAGISDLGPVYEQYFNSSTYSPVGKVFNAGTGSSSFSVRRTITPGGYTSTKTVSGLAAGANASVTFDPWNFTSGTVYTVRDSILISDGNNSNNQMNATITPRVAKELCVMYSQQQDRDSLVRAILNDGRYASNFDTVRINYTGAYKPWKIMFVNIKQELNYSPWVRDSMKAFLDNSTVGNKKSLIVFGDDIATNSDPALGYPTPADTVFYRQYLKAKTISENWISNIPSSGSKFRGVGLFNGITQDSVSEPYSPELIKPVNGSSPAFKPKSVTGNGNDSCIAVSFTGSNYNTFFMTNRFSSLRATSGSPTSPLGPVIVYKKIIDWIQSSGSGAKVLDLTAKLQGFYNSGANVMVSDTMRVFLRNSSSPFAIADSAKSYLSPSGQGSFTFNNASN
;
A
#
# COMPACT_ATOMS: atom_id res chain seq x y z
N MET A 1 35.87 -13.92 -55.70
CA MET A 1 35.83 -14.76 -56.91
C MET A 1 36.47 -16.11 -56.59
N LYS A 2 35.74 -17.24 -56.73
CA LYS A 2 36.19 -18.65 -56.64
C LYS A 2 36.78 -19.07 -55.26
N ASN A 3 36.17 -19.97 -54.48
CA ASN A 3 36.01 -21.44 -54.65
C ASN A 3 37.36 -22.18 -54.73
N LEU A 4 37.56 -23.39 -54.18
CA LEU A 4 36.94 -24.26 -53.14
C LEU A 4 37.89 -25.51 -53.05
N THR A 5 37.78 -26.35 -52.00
CA THR A 5 38.45 -27.68 -51.81
C THR A 5 39.99 -27.66 -51.59
N GLY A 6 40.62 -28.61 -50.87
CA GLY A 6 40.09 -29.68 -50.00
C GLY A 6 41.07 -30.86 -49.81
N LEU A 7 41.06 -31.46 -48.61
CA LEU A 7 41.58 -32.79 -48.21
C LEU A 7 42.99 -32.93 -47.55
N ILE A 8 42.94 -33.64 -46.42
CA ILE A 8 43.91 -34.10 -45.43
C ILE A 8 44.96 -35.12 -45.95
N VAL A 9 46.22 -35.05 -45.46
CA VAL A 9 47.09 -36.21 -45.10
C VAL A 9 48.01 -35.84 -43.90
N LEU A 10 48.34 -36.83 -43.05
CA LEU A 10 49.13 -36.77 -41.81
C LEU A 10 50.66 -36.63 -41.96
N VAL A 11 51.33 -36.53 -40.79
CA VAL A 11 52.75 -36.84 -40.43
C VAL A 11 53.70 -35.64 -40.53
N LEU A 12 54.58 -35.28 -39.59
CA LEU A 12 54.92 -35.50 -38.16
C LEU A 12 56.30 -34.77 -37.99
N ILE A 13 56.81 -34.55 -36.76
CA ILE A 13 58.21 -34.10 -36.45
C ILE A 13 58.47 -32.59 -36.70
N ALA A 14 59.03 -31.79 -35.78
CA ALA A 14 59.34 -32.04 -34.36
C ALA A 14 59.30 -30.75 -33.52
N PHE A 15 58.72 -30.87 -32.32
CA PHE A 15 59.21 -30.20 -31.12
C PHE A 15 60.48 -30.92 -30.65
N LEU A 16 61.52 -30.22 -30.20
CA LEU A 16 62.60 -30.81 -29.42
C LEU A 16 63.36 -29.77 -28.59
N MET A 17 63.86 -30.25 -27.44
CA MET A 17 64.66 -29.59 -26.39
C MET A 17 63.79 -29.12 -25.20
N PHE A 18 63.78 -29.77 -24.03
CA PHE A 18 64.50 -30.94 -23.49
C PHE A 18 63.46 -31.83 -22.73
N GLY A 19 63.62 -33.11 -22.38
CA GLY A 19 64.81 -33.95 -22.23
C GLY A 19 64.79 -34.64 -20.86
N GLU A 20 63.93 -35.67 -20.67
CA GLU A 20 63.98 -36.55 -19.49
C GLU A 20 65.13 -37.56 -19.57
N VAL A 21 65.54 -38.13 -18.42
CA VAL A 21 65.57 -39.61 -18.15
C VAL A 21 66.23 -39.96 -16.78
N THR A 22 65.36 -40.33 -15.83
CA THR A 22 65.46 -41.43 -14.82
C THR A 22 66.42 -41.50 -13.59
N TYR A 23 65.79 -41.87 -12.46
CA TYR A 23 66.13 -42.85 -11.41
C TYR A 23 67.48 -42.86 -10.63
N SER A 24 67.36 -42.87 -9.29
CA SER A 24 67.85 -44.00 -8.44
C SER A 24 67.28 -43.96 -7.01
N GLN A 25 67.20 -45.11 -6.33
CA GLN A 25 66.88 -45.23 -4.89
C GLN A 25 68.09 -45.67 -4.04
N THR A 26 68.05 -45.33 -2.74
CA THR A 26 68.77 -45.93 -1.59
C THR A 26 70.30 -45.82 -1.43
N THR A 27 70.72 -45.30 -0.27
CA THR A 27 71.44 -46.04 0.81
C THR A 27 71.47 -45.19 2.10
N LYS A 28 70.74 -45.57 3.17
CA LYS A 28 71.18 -46.34 4.37
C LYS A 28 72.22 -45.66 5.29
N ASN A 29 71.84 -45.44 6.56
CA ASN A 29 72.77 -45.53 7.70
C ASN A 29 72.08 -45.96 9.02
N ILE A 30 72.88 -46.38 10.00
CA ILE A 30 72.59 -47.43 11.02
C ILE A 30 73.34 -47.10 12.34
N ILE A 31 72.90 -47.32 13.58
CA ILE A 31 71.63 -47.75 14.26
C ILE A 31 71.76 -47.38 15.76
N LYS A 32 70.66 -47.20 16.54
CA LYS A 32 70.56 -47.69 17.95
C LYS A 32 69.15 -47.61 18.59
N PRO A 33 68.67 -48.68 19.28
CA PRO A 33 67.36 -48.72 19.94
C PRO A 33 67.41 -48.33 21.42
N LYS A 34 66.27 -47.94 22.02
CA LYS A 34 66.11 -47.83 23.48
C LYS A 34 64.86 -48.59 23.97
N SER A 35 65.11 -49.81 24.46
CA SER A 35 64.34 -50.60 25.42
C SER A 35 62.82 -50.38 25.56
N ILE A 36 62.04 -51.34 25.06
CA ILE A 36 60.65 -51.58 25.50
C ILE A 36 60.68 -52.24 26.88
N HIS A 37 60.06 -51.63 27.90
CA HIS A 37 59.66 -52.36 29.10
C HIS A 37 58.26 -52.96 28.91
N LYS A 38 58.19 -54.28 28.76
CA LYS A 38 56.93 -55.02 28.90
C LYS A 38 56.47 -54.95 30.36
N LYS A 39 55.24 -54.51 30.60
CA LYS A 39 54.49 -54.81 31.82
C LYS A 39 53.27 -55.65 31.43
N GLY A 40 52.98 -56.69 32.22
CA GLY A 40 51.97 -57.70 31.91
C GLY A 40 50.52 -57.18 31.94
N PRO A 41 49.54 -58.02 31.56
CA PRO A 41 48.16 -57.59 31.36
C PRO A 41 47.46 -57.26 32.69
N SER A 42 47.29 -55.98 32.98
CA SER A 42 46.27 -55.53 33.93
C SER A 42 44.88 -55.81 33.33
N LYS A 43 44.06 -56.59 34.03
CA LYS A 43 42.68 -56.88 33.61
C LYS A 43 41.92 -55.57 33.39
N VAL A 44 41.43 -55.37 32.17
CA VAL A 44 40.56 -54.24 31.83
C VAL A 44 39.20 -54.47 32.51
N ASP A 45 38.86 -53.59 33.46
CA ASP A 45 37.53 -53.55 34.05
C ASP A 45 36.53 -53.04 33.00
N ARG A 46 35.67 -53.94 32.51
CA ARG A 46 34.66 -53.61 31.50
C ARG A 46 33.67 -52.55 31.98
N LYS A 47 33.51 -52.34 33.29
CA LYS A 47 32.63 -51.31 33.82
C LYS A 47 33.22 -49.90 33.62
N LYS A 48 34.51 -49.72 33.91
CA LYS A 48 35.24 -48.46 33.59
C LYS A 48 35.38 -48.19 32.10
N VAL A 49 35.46 -49.23 31.26
CA VAL A 49 35.42 -49.04 29.80
C VAL A 49 34.05 -48.54 29.34
N MET A 50 32.94 -49.06 29.88
CA MET A 50 31.61 -48.55 29.51
C MET A 50 31.34 -47.13 30.05
N GLU A 51 31.86 -46.76 31.23
CA GLU A 51 31.80 -45.37 31.71
C GLU A 51 32.59 -44.41 30.80
N ASN A 52 33.80 -44.78 30.36
CA ASN A 52 34.60 -43.97 29.44
C ASN A 52 34.03 -43.92 28.00
N VAL A 53 33.40 -45.01 27.53
CA VAL A 53 32.70 -45.01 26.23
C VAL A 53 31.46 -44.10 26.27
N THR A 54 30.81 -43.97 27.43
CA THR A 54 29.62 -43.11 27.57
C THR A 54 29.97 -41.62 27.75
N MET A 55 31.15 -41.28 28.27
CA MET A 55 31.62 -39.88 28.34
C MET A 55 32.40 -39.39 27.10
N ASN A 56 32.94 -40.29 26.26
CA ASN A 56 33.57 -39.93 24.98
C ASN A 56 32.73 -40.25 23.74
N THR A 57 31.43 -40.50 23.90
CA THR A 57 30.46 -40.52 22.78
C THR A 57 29.56 -39.29 22.78
N LYS A 58 30.17 -38.10 22.88
CA LYS A 58 29.64 -36.98 22.09
C LYS A 58 29.73 -37.44 20.63
N LYS A 59 28.58 -37.64 19.99
CA LYS A 59 28.52 -37.75 18.53
C LYS A 59 29.28 -36.56 17.97
N VAL A 60 30.36 -36.81 17.23
CA VAL A 60 30.69 -35.89 16.14
C VAL A 60 29.57 -36.09 15.15
N SER A 61 28.53 -35.26 15.28
CA SER A 61 27.88 -34.80 14.08
C SER A 61 28.99 -34.17 13.24
N LEU A 62 29.26 -34.76 12.07
CA LEU A 62 29.54 -33.90 10.94
C LEU A 62 28.29 -33.04 10.79
N GLN A 63 28.29 -31.88 11.45
CA GLN A 63 27.47 -30.78 10.97
C GLN A 63 27.97 -30.55 9.56
N SER A 64 27.06 -30.64 8.59
CA SER A 64 27.25 -29.94 7.33
C SER A 64 27.66 -28.51 7.68
N ARG A 65 28.88 -28.11 7.34
CA ARG A 65 29.27 -26.71 7.36
C ARG A 65 28.46 -26.02 6.27
N GLY A 66 27.35 -25.44 6.68
CA GLY A 66 26.39 -24.73 5.84
C GLY A 66 25.96 -23.45 6.51
N ALA A 67 26.91 -22.78 7.16
CA ALA A 67 26.78 -21.45 7.74
C ALA A 67 28.08 -20.72 7.45
N TRP A 68 27.98 -19.58 6.77
CA TRP A 68 29.09 -18.69 6.50
C TRP A 68 29.73 -18.20 7.82
N LEU A 69 31.02 -17.91 7.80
CA LEU A 69 31.76 -17.30 8.91
C LEU A 69 31.32 -15.86 9.14
N LEU A 70 30.93 -15.17 8.05
CA LEU A 70 30.26 -13.88 8.01
C LEU A 70 29.30 -13.88 6.80
N GLU A 71 28.11 -13.30 6.95
CA GLU A 71 27.14 -13.07 5.88
C GLU A 71 26.39 -11.77 6.22
N GLU A 72 26.43 -10.80 5.30
CA GLU A 72 25.80 -9.48 5.43
C GLU A 72 25.15 -9.11 4.09
N ASP A 73 23.86 -8.77 4.14
CA ASP A 73 23.04 -8.39 2.98
C ASP A 73 22.56 -6.92 3.05
N PHE A 74 22.93 -6.18 4.11
CA PHE A 74 22.56 -4.77 4.37
C PHE A 74 21.05 -4.47 4.45
N GLU A 75 20.16 -5.43 4.16
CA GLU A 75 18.69 -5.31 4.17
C GLU A 75 18.09 -4.96 5.54
N SER A 76 18.90 -5.03 6.61
CA SER A 76 18.50 -4.58 7.95
C SER A 76 18.24 -3.06 8.04
N GLY A 77 18.80 -2.25 7.13
CA GLY A 77 18.71 -0.80 7.12
C GLY A 77 19.41 -0.10 8.29
N ILE A 78 20.34 -0.81 8.95
CA ILE A 78 21.21 -0.30 10.00
C ILE A 78 22.64 -0.20 9.43
N PHE A 79 23.21 1.01 9.41
CA PHE A 79 24.56 1.24 8.90
C PHE A 79 25.43 2.03 9.90
N PRO A 80 26.70 1.62 10.12
CA PRO A 80 27.28 0.35 9.69
C PRO A 80 26.55 -0.85 10.35
N PRO A 81 26.56 -2.05 9.75
CA PRO A 81 25.88 -3.21 10.32
C PRO A 81 26.40 -3.64 11.69
N GLY A 82 25.70 -4.56 12.35
CA GLY A 82 25.98 -4.98 13.72
C GLY A 82 27.40 -5.53 13.92
N GLY A 83 28.28 -4.73 14.53
CA GLY A 83 29.68 -5.10 14.80
C GLY A 83 30.67 -4.70 13.72
N TRP A 84 30.22 -4.09 12.63
CA TRP A 84 31.06 -3.39 11.64
C TRP A 84 31.43 -1.99 12.16
N THR A 85 32.54 -1.43 11.70
CA THR A 85 32.98 -0.07 12.08
C THR A 85 33.58 0.68 10.90
N VAL A 86 33.15 1.92 10.68
CA VAL A 86 33.84 2.90 9.82
C VAL A 86 34.82 3.69 10.69
N TYR A 87 36.04 3.91 10.20
CA TYR A 87 37.02 4.81 10.81
C TYR A 87 37.30 6.03 9.92
N SER A 88 37.65 7.14 10.59
CA SER A 88 37.70 8.55 10.12
C SER A 88 36.35 9.20 9.73
N GLY A 89 36.37 10.55 9.64
CA GLY A 89 35.20 11.42 9.83
C GLY A 89 34.38 11.70 8.56
N ASP A 90 33.16 12.23 8.77
CA ASP A 90 32.10 12.52 7.79
C ASP A 90 32.07 11.54 6.59
N SER A 91 31.37 10.42 6.80
CA SER A 91 31.53 9.14 6.11
C SER A 91 31.12 9.12 4.62
N GLU A 92 32.06 8.82 3.72
CA GLU A 92 31.74 8.43 2.33
C GLU A 92 31.25 6.98 2.19
N TRP A 93 31.60 6.11 3.14
CA TRP A 93 30.96 4.80 3.27
C TRP A 93 29.55 5.01 3.86
N GLU A 94 28.52 4.70 3.08
CA GLU A 94 27.12 4.87 3.43
C GLU A 94 26.27 3.67 3.00
N GLN A 95 25.02 3.61 3.46
CA GLN A 95 23.99 2.73 2.91
C GLN A 95 23.19 3.46 1.83
N TYR A 96 22.90 2.77 0.72
CA TYR A 96 22.00 3.27 -0.31
C TYR A 96 20.64 2.57 -0.23
N TYR A 97 19.55 3.36 -0.26
CA TYR A 97 18.18 2.83 -0.33
C TYR A 97 17.64 2.88 -1.77
N GLY A 98 17.39 1.71 -2.34
CA GLY A 98 16.71 1.53 -3.64
C GLY A 98 17.42 0.59 -4.61
N VAL A 99 18.65 0.14 -4.31
CA VAL A 99 19.40 -0.84 -5.12
C VAL A 99 20.11 -1.84 -4.22
N SER A 100 20.29 -3.05 -4.75
CA SER A 100 20.94 -4.21 -4.12
C SER A 100 21.44 -5.15 -5.24
N GLY A 101 22.32 -6.09 -4.91
CA GLY A 101 22.96 -7.08 -5.77
C GLY A 101 22.00 -7.71 -6.78
N TYR A 102 22.26 -7.48 -8.06
CA TYR A 102 21.45 -7.93 -9.19
C TYR A 102 19.95 -7.53 -9.13
N GLY A 103 19.60 -6.51 -8.33
CA GLY A 103 18.23 -6.09 -8.06
C GLY A 103 17.44 -6.97 -7.07
N ASN A 104 18.11 -7.83 -6.30
CA ASN A 104 17.49 -8.78 -5.38
C ASN A 104 17.54 -8.32 -3.92
N GLY A 105 16.97 -7.14 -3.67
CA GLY A 105 16.91 -6.50 -2.36
C GLY A 105 16.38 -5.08 -2.49
N MET A 106 16.70 -4.22 -1.55
CA MET A 106 16.48 -2.78 -1.56
C MET A 106 17.65 -1.96 -0.98
N ILE A 107 18.62 -2.57 -0.30
CA ILE A 107 19.68 -1.87 0.42
C ILE A 107 21.03 -2.46 0.05
N SER A 108 22.02 -1.59 -0.14
CA SER A 108 23.42 -1.99 -0.34
C SER A 108 24.34 -0.99 0.34
N MET A 109 25.60 -1.36 0.55
CA MET A 109 26.65 -0.43 0.94
C MET A 109 27.19 0.27 -0.31
N PHE A 110 27.60 1.53 -0.19
CA PHE A 110 28.37 2.19 -1.23
C PHE A 110 29.42 3.14 -0.65
N TYR A 111 30.40 3.48 -1.49
CA TYR A 111 31.36 4.54 -1.25
C TYR A 111 31.08 5.73 -2.20
N SER A 112 30.94 6.92 -1.61
CA SER A 112 30.45 8.13 -2.27
C SER A 112 31.58 9.00 -2.86
N SER A 113 32.23 8.52 -3.94
CA SER A 113 33.29 9.26 -4.63
C SER A 113 32.82 10.54 -5.35
N TRP A 114 31.50 10.70 -5.57
CA TRP A 114 30.93 11.77 -6.41
C TRP A 114 31.37 13.20 -6.04
N ASN A 115 31.66 13.46 -4.77
CA ASN A 115 32.10 14.79 -4.31
C ASN A 115 33.62 15.01 -4.36
N CYS A 116 34.41 14.00 -4.74
CA CYS A 116 35.88 14.07 -4.85
C CYS A 116 36.53 14.47 -3.52
N ASN A 117 36.26 13.71 -2.46
CA ASN A 117 36.64 14.05 -1.09
C ASN A 117 38.11 13.71 -0.80
N TYR A 118 38.72 12.80 -1.56
CA TYR A 118 40.04 12.22 -1.33
C TYR A 118 40.21 11.69 0.10
N SER A 119 39.23 10.93 0.59
CA SER A 119 39.23 10.42 1.96
C SER A 119 39.91 9.05 2.04
N ASP A 120 40.73 8.85 3.08
CA ASP A 120 41.31 7.54 3.42
C ASP A 120 40.31 6.67 4.24
N ASN A 121 38.99 6.89 4.10
CA ASN A 121 37.98 6.25 4.96
C ASN A 121 37.81 4.75 4.64
N THR A 122 37.91 3.94 5.69
CA THR A 122 37.86 2.46 5.62
C THR A 122 36.68 1.91 6.41
N ILE A 123 36.02 0.87 5.89
CA ILE A 123 35.02 0.10 6.64
C ILE A 123 35.51 -1.31 6.97
N TYR A 124 35.49 -1.63 8.26
CA TYR A 124 35.87 -2.92 8.83
C TYR A 124 34.62 -3.79 9.03
N THR A 125 34.72 -5.07 8.66
CA THR A 125 33.69 -6.07 8.94
C THR A 125 33.58 -6.34 10.44
N SER A 126 32.50 -6.97 10.89
CA SER A 126 32.54 -7.69 12.16
C SER A 126 33.61 -8.79 12.13
N SER A 127 34.22 -9.10 13.28
CA SER A 127 35.16 -10.22 13.40
C SER A 127 34.45 -11.58 13.28
N PHE A 128 35.09 -12.53 12.59
CA PHE A 128 34.59 -13.88 12.34
C PHE A 128 35.55 -14.96 12.88
N SER A 129 35.12 -16.22 12.86
CA SER A 129 35.99 -17.33 13.28
C SER A 129 37.15 -17.52 12.29
N PRO A 130 38.38 -17.84 12.74
CA PRO A 130 39.55 -17.95 11.87
C PRO A 130 39.31 -18.81 10.63
N THR A 131 39.63 -18.26 9.46
CA THR A 131 39.52 -18.94 8.17
C THR A 131 40.44 -20.15 8.06
N GLN A 132 40.07 -21.05 7.16
CA GLN A 132 40.76 -22.28 6.82
C GLN A 132 41.01 -22.35 5.32
N ASN A 133 41.88 -23.27 4.90
CA ASN A 133 42.19 -23.45 3.49
C ASN A 133 40.92 -23.71 2.64
N ASN A 134 40.76 -22.93 1.57
CA ASN A 134 39.59 -22.81 0.67
C ASN A 134 38.42 -21.92 1.14
N ASP A 135 38.50 -21.27 2.32
CA ASP A 135 37.57 -20.19 2.64
C ASP A 135 37.77 -19.00 1.69
N LYS A 136 36.68 -18.33 1.33
CA LYS A 136 36.68 -17.23 0.35
C LYS A 136 35.95 -16.02 0.88
N LEU A 137 36.36 -14.83 0.43
CA LEU A 137 35.57 -13.61 0.48
C LEU A 137 34.78 -13.52 -0.83
N ILE A 138 33.47 -13.34 -0.72
CA ILE A 138 32.54 -13.14 -1.83
C ILE A 138 31.77 -11.86 -1.56
N PHE A 139 31.54 -11.04 -2.59
CA PHE A 139 30.61 -9.92 -2.54
C PHE A 139 30.15 -9.56 -3.95
N ASP A 140 28.95 -9.01 -4.06
CA ASP A 140 28.47 -8.36 -5.27
C ASP A 140 28.96 -6.91 -5.30
N PHE A 141 29.23 -6.38 -6.49
CA PHE A 141 29.70 -5.00 -6.67
C PHE A 141 29.13 -4.38 -7.95
N ALA A 142 29.03 -3.06 -7.97
CA ALA A 142 28.71 -2.31 -9.19
C ALA A 142 29.43 -0.96 -9.22
N TYR A 143 29.99 -0.61 -10.38
CA TYR A 143 30.76 0.61 -10.57
C TYR A 143 30.80 1.05 -12.03
N ALA A 144 30.70 2.37 -12.23
CA ALA A 144 30.90 3.05 -13.50
C ALA A 144 31.94 4.17 -13.30
N PRO A 145 32.95 4.32 -14.16
CA PRO A 145 33.85 5.46 -14.09
C PRO A 145 33.13 6.77 -14.43
N TYR A 146 33.60 7.87 -13.87
CA TYR A 146 33.21 9.20 -14.35
C TYR A 146 33.81 9.44 -15.75
N ASP A 147 32.97 9.90 -16.69
CA ASP A 147 33.36 10.15 -18.10
C ASP A 147 32.78 11.47 -18.61
N ASP A 148 33.57 12.55 -18.56
CA ASP A 148 33.24 13.85 -19.17
C ASP A 148 33.78 14.01 -20.61
N GLY A 149 34.26 12.91 -21.20
CA GLY A 149 35.16 12.90 -22.35
C GLY A 149 36.58 12.44 -21.98
N TYR A 150 36.91 12.37 -20.68
CA TYR A 150 38.03 11.61 -20.14
C TYR A 150 37.53 10.66 -19.05
N LEU A 151 38.07 9.43 -19.02
CA LEU A 151 37.73 8.43 -18.03
C LEU A 151 38.56 8.60 -16.76
N TYR A 152 37.87 8.74 -15.63
CA TYR A 152 38.45 8.79 -14.28
C TYR A 152 38.11 7.50 -13.54
N TYR A 153 39.09 6.92 -12.88
CA TYR A 153 38.99 5.60 -12.24
C TYR A 153 39.50 5.67 -10.80
N ASP A 154 38.64 5.29 -9.85
CA ASP A 154 39.02 4.98 -8.46
C ASP A 154 39.52 3.53 -8.39
N ALA A 155 40.12 3.12 -7.27
CA ALA A 155 40.55 1.74 -7.04
C ALA A 155 40.03 1.21 -5.69
N LEU A 156 39.94 -0.12 -5.56
CA LEU A 156 39.52 -0.80 -4.33
C LEU A 156 40.66 -1.69 -3.83
N GLU A 157 41.07 -1.48 -2.59
CA GLU A 157 41.98 -2.39 -1.89
C GLU A 157 41.26 -3.03 -0.70
N ILE A 158 41.50 -4.33 -0.52
CA ILE A 158 40.90 -5.14 0.53
C ILE A 158 42.02 -5.69 1.39
N PHE A 159 41.85 -5.62 2.70
CA PHE A 159 42.83 -6.09 3.68
C PHE A 159 42.21 -7.13 4.60
N TYR A 160 43.04 -8.01 5.15
CA TYR A 160 42.65 -8.97 6.18
C TYR A 160 43.53 -8.84 7.43
N TYR A 161 42.94 -9.12 8.60
CA TYR A 161 43.66 -9.21 9.86
C TYR A 161 44.01 -10.65 10.18
N ASP A 162 45.25 -10.89 10.59
CA ASP A 162 45.75 -12.19 11.02
C ASP A 162 45.93 -12.21 12.55
N ASP A 163 45.04 -12.91 13.26
CA ASP A 163 45.06 -13.04 14.72
C ASP A 163 46.35 -13.70 15.28
N ILE A 164 47.11 -14.44 14.46
CA ILE A 164 48.36 -15.10 14.89
C ILE A 164 49.53 -14.14 14.80
N ASN A 165 49.57 -13.32 13.74
CA ASN A 165 50.64 -12.36 13.51
C ASN A 165 50.36 -10.96 14.10
N GLU A 166 49.14 -10.72 14.59
CA GLU A 166 48.65 -9.46 15.18
C GLU A 166 48.81 -8.24 14.24
N ASP A 167 48.64 -8.43 12.92
CA ASP A 167 48.87 -7.40 11.90
C ASP A 167 47.87 -7.48 10.72
N TRP A 168 47.78 -6.39 9.96
CA TRP A 168 46.95 -6.26 8.76
C TRP A 168 47.77 -6.46 7.48
N TYR A 169 47.21 -7.22 6.54
CA TYR A 169 47.84 -7.54 5.26
C TYR A 169 46.91 -7.19 4.10
N SER A 170 47.45 -6.60 3.03
CA SER A 170 46.72 -6.41 1.78
C SER A 170 46.40 -7.78 1.18
N LEU A 171 45.11 -8.03 0.95
CA LEU A 171 44.58 -9.25 0.37
C LEU A 171 44.61 -9.16 -1.16
N VAL A 172 44.09 -8.06 -1.69
CA VAL A 172 43.99 -7.79 -3.13
C VAL A 172 43.76 -6.30 -3.38
N TYR A 173 44.35 -5.80 -4.47
CA TYR A 173 44.15 -4.46 -5.02
C TYR A 173 43.54 -4.60 -6.42
N TYR A 174 42.39 -3.95 -6.65
CA TYR A 174 41.74 -3.84 -7.95
C TYR A 174 41.83 -2.41 -8.46
N ASN A 175 42.34 -2.23 -9.67
CA ASN A 175 42.28 -0.94 -10.33
C ASN A 175 40.87 -0.71 -10.94
N GLY A 176 40.50 0.55 -11.20
CA GLY A 176 39.13 0.88 -11.63
C GLY A 176 38.69 0.29 -12.97
N GLU A 177 39.61 -0.10 -13.86
CA GLU A 177 39.24 -0.82 -15.10
C GLU A 177 38.76 -2.26 -14.77
N GLU A 178 39.31 -2.87 -13.71
CA GLU A 178 38.90 -4.19 -13.21
C GLU A 178 37.58 -4.13 -12.42
N LEU A 179 37.25 -2.96 -11.87
CA LEU A 179 35.98 -2.71 -11.16
C LEU A 179 34.83 -2.35 -12.10
N GLN A 180 35.08 -2.02 -13.37
CA GLN A 180 34.05 -1.46 -14.24
C GLN A 180 32.99 -2.50 -14.65
N THR A 181 31.79 -2.39 -14.08
CA THR A 181 30.62 -3.22 -14.42
C THR A 181 29.62 -2.51 -15.34
N ALA A 182 29.66 -1.18 -15.43
CA ALA A 182 28.80 -0.36 -16.27
C ALA A 182 29.59 0.62 -17.17
N PRO A 183 29.01 1.12 -18.27
CA PRO A 183 29.63 2.17 -19.10
C PRO A 183 29.93 3.45 -18.30
N GLY A 184 30.99 4.18 -18.67
CA GLY A 184 31.31 5.46 -18.06
C GLY A 184 30.19 6.50 -18.24
N THR A 185 30.08 7.44 -17.30
CA THR A 185 28.99 8.42 -17.25
C THR A 185 29.41 9.73 -16.59
N ASP A 186 28.91 10.88 -17.10
CA ASP A 186 29.06 12.21 -16.49
C ASP A 186 27.99 12.51 -15.43
N GLN A 187 27.06 11.57 -15.19
CA GLN A 187 25.97 11.65 -14.21
C GLN A 187 26.24 10.81 -12.96
N TYR A 188 25.60 11.14 -11.85
CA TYR A 188 25.63 10.35 -10.60
C TYR A 188 25.19 8.90 -10.85
N PHE A 189 26.08 7.94 -10.57
CA PHE A 189 25.84 6.53 -10.86
C PHE A 189 24.97 5.86 -9.77
N VAL A 190 23.96 5.12 -10.24
CA VAL A 190 23.10 4.23 -9.45
C VAL A 190 22.85 2.97 -10.30
N PRO A 191 23.26 1.78 -9.87
CA PRO A 191 23.28 0.59 -10.71
C PRO A 191 21.89 0.00 -10.97
N GLN A 192 21.66 -0.45 -12.20
CA GLN A 192 20.57 -1.33 -12.58
C GLN A 192 20.89 -2.79 -12.21
N GLY A 193 19.87 -3.66 -12.10
CA GLY A 193 20.07 -5.07 -11.73
C GLY A 193 20.96 -5.89 -12.69
N ASN A 194 21.21 -5.39 -13.90
CA ASN A 194 22.12 -6.00 -14.88
C ASN A 194 23.51 -5.34 -14.93
N GLU A 195 23.80 -4.42 -14.01
CA GLU A 195 25.08 -3.68 -13.89
C GLU A 195 25.90 -4.11 -12.66
N TRP A 196 25.51 -5.22 -12.03
CA TRP A 196 26.25 -5.85 -10.92
C TRP A 196 27.14 -6.99 -11.44
N GLY A 197 28.28 -7.18 -10.79
CA GLY A 197 29.12 -8.37 -10.87
C GLY A 197 29.37 -8.96 -9.49
N THR A 198 30.05 -10.11 -9.42
CA THR A 198 30.43 -10.75 -8.15
C THR A 198 31.94 -10.99 -8.11
N MET A 199 32.60 -10.56 -7.03
CA MET A 199 33.98 -10.91 -6.72
C MET A 199 34.07 -12.17 -5.87
N ILE A 200 35.11 -12.97 -6.10
CA ILE A 200 35.41 -14.20 -5.37
C ILE A 200 36.93 -14.24 -5.15
N ILE A 201 37.36 -14.10 -3.89
CA ILE A 201 38.76 -13.96 -3.50
C ILE A 201 39.12 -15.08 -2.52
N ASP A 202 40.23 -15.78 -2.76
CA ASP A 202 40.75 -16.77 -1.82
C ASP A 202 41.26 -16.08 -0.54
N LEU A 203 40.82 -16.56 0.63
CA LEU A 203 41.34 -16.07 1.91
C LEU A 203 42.48 -16.99 2.40
N PRO A 204 43.55 -16.40 2.98
CA PRO A 204 44.56 -17.19 3.68
C PRO A 204 43.98 -17.80 4.96
N GLU A 205 44.63 -18.83 5.50
CA GLU A 205 44.27 -19.37 6.82
C GLU A 205 44.49 -18.33 7.91
N ASN A 206 43.63 -18.34 8.94
CA ASN A 206 43.68 -17.52 10.15
C ASN A 206 43.34 -16.02 9.97
N ALA A 207 42.76 -15.63 8.83
CA ALA A 207 42.08 -14.35 8.72
C ALA A 207 40.86 -14.33 9.65
N THR A 208 40.65 -13.21 10.36
CA THR A 208 39.56 -13.04 11.35
C THR A 208 38.73 -11.77 11.19
N GLN A 209 39.19 -10.82 10.36
CA GLN A 209 38.47 -9.60 10.01
C GLN A 209 38.91 -9.13 8.61
N ILE A 210 38.05 -8.41 7.90
CA ILE A 210 38.34 -7.74 6.62
C ILE A 210 38.10 -6.23 6.77
N TYR A 211 38.81 -5.41 5.99
CA TYR A 211 38.33 -4.06 5.66
C TYR A 211 38.44 -3.74 4.17
N PHE A 212 37.58 -2.82 3.73
CA PHE A 212 37.55 -2.26 2.39
C PHE A 212 38.06 -0.82 2.43
N GLN A 213 38.95 -0.47 1.49
CA GLN A 213 39.49 0.87 1.30
C GLN A 213 39.36 1.28 -0.16
N VAL A 214 38.75 2.44 -0.41
CA VAL A 214 38.72 3.04 -1.74
C VAL A 214 39.87 4.03 -1.86
N TRP A 215 40.56 4.00 -3.01
CA TRP A 215 41.58 4.97 -3.41
C TRP A 215 40.95 5.93 -4.42
N GLU A 216 40.49 7.09 -3.95
CA GLU A 216 39.82 8.10 -4.76
C GLU A 216 40.73 8.77 -5.81
N ASN A 217 40.18 8.98 -7.00
CA ASN A 217 40.73 9.74 -8.11
C ASN A 217 39.60 10.43 -8.90
N CYS A 218 38.64 11.00 -8.16
CA CYS A 218 37.53 11.80 -8.69
C CYS A 218 36.59 11.05 -9.65
N SER A 219 36.30 9.78 -9.37
CA SER A 219 35.36 9.00 -10.17
C SER A 219 33.94 8.98 -9.57
N ASN A 220 33.14 7.98 -9.96
CA ASN A 220 31.75 7.80 -9.53
C ASN A 220 31.64 6.77 -8.38
N ASN A 221 30.42 6.60 -7.88
CA ASN A 221 30.13 5.75 -6.72
C ASN A 221 30.48 4.26 -6.95
N LEU A 222 31.07 3.60 -5.95
CA LEU A 222 31.29 2.15 -5.91
C LEU A 222 30.27 1.51 -4.95
N PHE A 223 29.45 0.58 -5.44
CA PHE A 223 28.48 -0.18 -4.65
C PHE A 223 29.03 -1.57 -4.31
N ILE A 224 28.75 -2.05 -3.09
CA ILE A 224 29.11 -3.39 -2.57
C ILE A 224 27.91 -3.97 -1.83
N ASP A 225 27.61 -5.26 -2.05
CA ASP A 225 26.48 -5.96 -1.45
C ASP A 225 26.78 -7.46 -1.24
N ASN A 226 25.91 -8.18 -0.53
CA ASN A 226 25.96 -9.64 -0.34
C ASN A 226 27.34 -10.16 0.13
N VAL A 227 27.94 -9.51 1.13
CA VAL A 227 29.30 -9.85 1.61
C VAL A 227 29.26 -11.15 2.41
N LYS A 228 30.03 -12.14 1.98
CA LYS A 228 30.08 -13.49 2.58
C LYS A 228 31.52 -13.97 2.73
N ILE A 229 31.79 -14.65 3.84
CA ILE A 229 33.10 -15.23 4.15
C ILE A 229 32.92 -16.68 4.58
N GLY A 230 33.66 -17.61 3.98
CA GLY A 230 33.72 -19.01 4.41
C GLY A 230 33.88 -20.03 3.29
N GLU A 231 33.70 -21.30 3.65
CA GLU A 231 33.90 -22.46 2.78
C GLU A 231 32.79 -22.53 1.72
N VAL A 232 33.20 -22.57 0.45
CA VAL A 232 32.26 -22.63 -0.68
C VAL A 232 32.48 -23.93 -1.44
N SER A 233 31.39 -24.61 -1.82
CA SER A 233 31.51 -25.79 -2.65
C SER A 233 32.13 -25.43 -4.01
N GLY A 234 33.27 -26.06 -4.32
CA GLY A 234 33.91 -25.97 -5.64
C GLY A 234 33.21 -26.83 -6.71
N ASN A 235 32.24 -27.65 -6.32
CA ASN A 235 31.39 -28.35 -7.28
C ASN A 235 30.35 -27.38 -7.85
N ALA A 236 29.95 -27.61 -9.10
CA ALA A 236 28.79 -26.93 -9.65
C ALA A 236 27.54 -27.26 -8.82
N ASP A 237 26.81 -26.24 -8.39
CA ASP A 237 25.51 -26.35 -7.73
C ASP A 237 24.53 -25.38 -8.39
N ALA A 238 23.49 -25.89 -9.01
CA ALA A 238 22.38 -25.10 -9.54
C ALA A 238 21.09 -25.41 -8.79
N SER A 239 20.09 -24.55 -8.87
CA SER A 239 18.81 -24.74 -8.18
C SER A 239 17.62 -24.31 -9.03
N VAL A 240 16.46 -24.90 -8.75
CA VAL A 240 15.16 -24.47 -9.30
C VAL A 240 14.47 -23.55 -8.29
N GLU A 241 14.82 -22.27 -8.34
CA GLU A 241 14.33 -21.25 -7.39
C GLU A 241 12.82 -21.02 -7.51
N ASN A 242 12.29 -20.81 -8.71
CA ASN A 242 10.85 -20.57 -8.90
C ASN A 242 10.29 -21.27 -10.14
N VAL A 243 9.03 -21.70 -10.05
CA VAL A 243 8.25 -22.24 -11.17
C VAL A 243 6.95 -21.47 -11.24
N TRP A 244 6.90 -20.44 -12.09
CA TRP A 244 5.73 -19.57 -12.23
C TRP A 244 4.76 -20.15 -13.25
N ALA A 245 4.13 -21.28 -12.93
CA ALA A 245 2.94 -21.74 -13.63
C ALA A 245 1.68 -20.98 -13.15
N LYS A 246 0.52 -21.24 -13.76
CA LYS A 246 -0.77 -20.69 -13.33
C LYS A 246 -1.56 -21.73 -12.54
N GLY A 247 -1.96 -21.40 -11.32
CA GLY A 247 -2.77 -22.26 -10.46
C GLY A 247 -4.16 -22.58 -11.04
N ARG A 248 -4.70 -21.66 -11.86
CA ARG A 248 -5.90 -21.89 -12.68
C ARG A 248 -5.60 -21.47 -14.12
N LEU A 249 -5.82 -22.37 -15.08
CA LEU A 249 -5.59 -22.13 -16.50
C LEU A 249 -6.86 -22.48 -17.31
N PRO A 250 -7.47 -21.53 -18.05
CA PRO A 250 -8.64 -21.83 -18.87
C PRO A 250 -8.25 -22.51 -20.19
N LEU A 251 -8.95 -23.58 -20.58
CA LEU A 251 -8.70 -24.35 -21.81
C LEU A 251 -8.69 -23.55 -23.12
N VAL A 252 -9.30 -22.36 -23.15
CA VAL A 252 -9.48 -21.57 -24.38
C VAL A 252 -8.85 -20.18 -24.26
N TYR A 253 -9.04 -19.51 -23.12
CA TYR A 253 -8.85 -18.06 -23.01
C TYR A 253 -7.46 -17.60 -22.58
N GLY A 254 -6.54 -18.53 -22.29
CA GLY A 254 -5.21 -18.19 -21.73
C GLY A 254 -4.10 -19.12 -22.18
N VAL A 255 -4.31 -19.80 -23.32
CA VAL A 255 -3.40 -20.80 -23.89
C VAL A 255 -2.90 -20.35 -25.28
N PRO A 256 -1.73 -20.82 -25.76
CA PRO A 256 -0.71 -21.54 -25.00
C PRO A 256 -0.13 -20.69 -23.87
N ASP A 257 0.21 -21.32 -22.75
CA ASP A 257 0.67 -20.66 -21.52
C ASP A 257 2.18 -20.79 -21.35
N ASN A 258 2.90 -19.67 -21.29
CA ASN A 258 4.32 -19.68 -20.94
C ASN A 258 4.47 -19.96 -19.44
N ILE A 259 5.47 -20.77 -19.09
CA ILE A 259 5.81 -21.10 -17.70
C ILE A 259 7.24 -20.58 -17.47
N PRO A 260 7.40 -19.34 -16.98
CA PRO A 260 8.71 -18.80 -16.64
C PRO A 260 9.25 -19.50 -15.39
N VAL A 261 10.56 -19.72 -15.37
CA VAL A 261 11.28 -20.44 -14.32
C VAL A 261 12.53 -19.66 -13.97
N LEU A 262 12.83 -19.53 -12.67
CA LEU A 262 14.10 -18.99 -12.20
C LEU A 262 15.03 -20.14 -11.84
N ILE A 263 16.21 -20.15 -12.46
CA ILE A 263 17.33 -21.05 -12.14
C ILE A 263 18.47 -20.21 -11.58
N LYS A 264 19.11 -20.66 -10.51
CA LYS A 264 20.28 -19.98 -9.92
C LYS A 264 21.48 -20.93 -9.89
N ASN A 265 22.68 -20.41 -10.09
CA ASN A 265 23.92 -21.07 -9.70
C ASN A 265 24.20 -20.66 -8.24
N ASN A 266 24.34 -21.60 -7.31
CA ASN A 266 24.70 -21.29 -5.91
C ASN A 266 26.18 -21.55 -5.63
N SER A 267 26.96 -21.93 -6.65
CA SER A 267 28.38 -22.21 -6.55
C SER A 267 29.24 -21.11 -7.16
N ILE A 268 30.52 -21.13 -6.80
CA ILE A 268 31.59 -20.35 -7.42
C ILE A 268 32.04 -20.92 -8.79
N THR A 269 31.56 -22.11 -9.15
CA THR A 269 31.93 -22.79 -10.38
C THR A 269 30.93 -22.46 -11.48
N PRO A 270 31.34 -21.90 -12.63
CA PRO A 270 30.42 -21.59 -13.71
C PRO A 270 29.74 -22.85 -14.26
N VAL A 271 28.41 -22.83 -14.36
CA VAL A 271 27.63 -23.96 -14.87
C VAL A 271 27.40 -23.78 -16.37
N SER A 272 27.88 -24.72 -17.18
CA SER A 272 27.78 -24.66 -18.65
C SER A 272 26.88 -25.76 -19.20
N ASN A 273 26.08 -25.42 -20.21
CA ASN A 273 25.10 -26.30 -20.87
C ASN A 273 24.13 -26.99 -19.89
N LEU A 274 23.68 -26.27 -18.85
CA LEU A 274 22.72 -26.79 -17.88
C LEU A 274 21.39 -27.10 -18.57
N LYS A 275 21.02 -28.37 -18.60
CA LYS A 275 19.77 -28.81 -19.22
C LYS A 275 18.63 -28.78 -18.20
N VAL A 276 17.65 -27.90 -18.41
CA VAL A 276 16.49 -27.76 -17.53
C VAL A 276 15.32 -28.54 -18.15
N TYR A 277 14.63 -29.35 -17.34
CA TYR A 277 13.52 -30.19 -17.77
C TYR A 277 12.20 -29.67 -17.20
N LEU A 278 11.16 -29.61 -18.04
CA LEU A 278 9.78 -29.42 -17.63
C LEU A 278 9.02 -30.72 -17.83
N ASN A 279 8.32 -31.19 -16.80
CA ASN A 279 7.46 -32.35 -16.87
C ASN A 279 6.10 -32.06 -16.23
N ILE A 280 5.07 -32.00 -17.06
CA ILE A 280 3.67 -31.87 -16.64
C ILE A 280 3.06 -33.28 -16.63
N THR A 281 2.43 -33.66 -15.51
CA THR A 281 1.81 -34.98 -15.31
C THR A 281 0.45 -34.87 -14.61
N GLY A 282 -0.38 -35.90 -14.68
CA GLY A 282 -1.72 -35.91 -14.10
C GLY A 282 -2.79 -35.94 -15.19
N THR A 283 -3.72 -34.98 -15.20
CA THR A 283 -4.80 -34.94 -16.21
C THR A 283 -4.29 -34.54 -17.60
N ASN A 284 -3.34 -33.62 -17.69
CA ASN A 284 -2.63 -33.31 -18.93
C ASN A 284 -1.18 -33.81 -18.81
N SER A 285 -0.51 -33.96 -19.96
CA SER A 285 0.92 -34.30 -20.00
C SER A 285 1.65 -33.44 -21.01
N LEU A 286 2.88 -33.05 -20.66
CA LEU A 286 3.85 -32.36 -21.50
C LEU A 286 5.23 -32.70 -20.95
N SER A 287 6.19 -32.99 -21.82
CA SER A 287 7.60 -33.06 -21.45
C SER A 287 8.38 -32.18 -22.40
N ASP A 288 9.16 -31.26 -21.85
CA ASP A 288 9.99 -30.31 -22.59
C ASP A 288 11.35 -30.15 -21.91
N SER A 289 12.35 -29.64 -22.62
CA SER A 289 13.65 -29.33 -22.06
C SER A 289 14.38 -28.25 -22.84
N LEU A 290 14.99 -27.31 -22.13
CA LEU A 290 15.86 -26.27 -22.67
C LEU A 290 17.29 -26.43 -22.14
N VAL A 291 18.24 -25.70 -22.73
CA VAL A 291 19.64 -25.67 -22.28
C VAL A 291 20.04 -24.23 -22.02
N ILE A 292 20.51 -23.95 -20.81
CA ILE A 292 21.16 -22.70 -20.46
C ILE A 292 22.65 -22.83 -20.85
N PRO A 293 23.16 -22.05 -21.82
CA PRO A 293 24.50 -22.27 -22.35
C PRO A 293 25.60 -22.04 -21.32
N TYR A 294 25.43 -21.04 -20.46
CA TYR A 294 26.38 -20.62 -19.44
C TYR A 294 25.66 -19.89 -18.31
N MET A 295 26.06 -20.15 -17.07
CA MET A 295 25.75 -19.37 -15.87
C MET A 295 27.07 -19.10 -15.13
N GLY A 296 27.35 -17.82 -14.86
CA GLY A 296 28.45 -17.41 -14.02
C GLY A 296 28.24 -17.81 -12.55
N PRO A 297 29.25 -17.61 -11.69
CA PRO A 297 29.11 -17.76 -10.25
C PRO A 297 27.93 -16.93 -9.72
N PHE A 298 27.11 -17.50 -8.83
CA PHE A 298 25.94 -16.85 -8.21
C PHE A 298 24.85 -16.28 -9.15
N GLU A 299 25.05 -16.34 -10.47
CA GLU A 299 24.14 -15.80 -11.49
C GLU A 299 22.77 -16.50 -11.45
N SER A 300 21.71 -15.73 -11.59
CA SER A 300 20.33 -16.22 -11.73
C SER A 300 19.81 -15.96 -13.15
N LYS A 301 19.15 -16.94 -13.76
CA LYS A 301 18.55 -16.84 -15.10
C LYS A 301 17.08 -17.23 -15.10
N GLU A 302 16.28 -16.33 -15.65
CA GLU A 302 14.89 -16.60 -16.00
C GLU A 302 14.83 -17.29 -17.37
N VAL A 303 14.09 -18.38 -17.46
CA VAL A 303 13.93 -19.19 -18.69
C VAL A 303 12.46 -19.55 -18.94
N ASP A 304 12.08 -19.57 -20.21
CA ASP A 304 10.74 -19.94 -20.66
C ASP A 304 10.77 -21.29 -21.40
N PHE A 305 9.84 -22.19 -21.03
CA PHE A 305 9.57 -23.43 -21.78
C PHE A 305 8.60 -23.20 -22.94
N MET A 306 8.46 -24.19 -23.84
CA MET A 306 7.43 -24.16 -24.87
C MET A 306 6.03 -24.04 -24.25
N GLY A 307 5.22 -23.11 -24.77
CA GLY A 307 3.93 -22.75 -24.19
C GLY A 307 2.98 -23.95 -24.05
N PHE A 308 2.51 -24.18 -22.82
CA PHE A 308 1.63 -25.27 -22.45
C PHE A 308 0.21 -25.07 -23.01
N ASN A 309 -0.24 -26.03 -23.84
CA ASN A 309 -1.56 -26.00 -24.47
C ASN A 309 -2.40 -27.23 -24.03
N PRO A 310 -3.02 -27.20 -22.83
CA PRO A 310 -3.80 -28.32 -22.33
C PRO A 310 -5.08 -28.57 -23.12
N VAL A 311 -5.57 -29.81 -23.07
CA VAL A 311 -6.79 -30.25 -23.77
C VAL A 311 -7.84 -30.91 -22.88
N LEU A 312 -7.51 -31.18 -21.60
CA LEU A 312 -8.42 -31.79 -20.62
C LEU A 312 -8.57 -30.93 -19.36
N ASN A 313 -9.79 -30.83 -18.82
CA ASN A 313 -10.05 -30.20 -17.52
C ASN A 313 -9.61 -31.12 -16.37
N GLY A 314 -8.82 -30.62 -15.44
CA GLY A 314 -8.39 -31.33 -14.24
C GLY A 314 -7.05 -30.85 -13.70
N PHE A 315 -6.62 -31.46 -12.59
CA PHE A 315 -5.35 -31.15 -11.93
C PHE A 315 -4.17 -31.79 -12.66
N SER A 316 -3.10 -31.01 -12.81
CA SER A 316 -1.80 -31.48 -13.32
C SER A 316 -0.69 -30.93 -12.44
N SER A 317 0.32 -31.76 -12.17
CA SER A 317 1.55 -31.39 -11.49
C SER A 317 2.52 -30.85 -12.52
N VAL A 318 3.01 -29.62 -12.33
CA VAL A 318 4.03 -28.97 -13.15
C VAL A 318 5.35 -29.07 -12.37
N THR A 319 6.20 -30.01 -12.76
CA THR A 319 7.50 -30.21 -12.11
C THR A 319 8.61 -29.75 -13.03
N VAL A 320 9.51 -28.92 -12.50
CA VAL A 320 10.74 -28.52 -13.16
C VAL A 320 11.92 -29.13 -12.42
N SER A 321 12.92 -29.61 -13.14
CA SER A 321 14.12 -30.19 -12.54
C SER A 321 15.36 -30.00 -13.40
N ILE A 322 16.52 -30.14 -12.77
CA ILE A 322 17.86 -30.13 -13.37
C ILE A 322 18.58 -31.47 -13.09
N PRO A 323 19.70 -31.78 -13.77
CA PRO A 323 20.50 -32.97 -13.49
C PRO A 323 21.04 -32.97 -12.06
N PRO A 324 21.36 -34.15 -11.49
CA PRO A 324 22.06 -34.24 -10.21
C PRO A 324 23.42 -33.52 -10.21
N ASP A 325 23.65 -32.76 -9.15
CA ASP A 325 24.86 -31.98 -8.88
C ASP A 325 25.20 -32.02 -7.36
N ASP A 326 25.79 -30.97 -6.78
CA ASP A 326 26.23 -30.96 -5.38
C ASP A 326 25.07 -31.03 -4.37
N ASN A 327 24.03 -30.20 -4.51
CA ASN A 327 22.88 -30.15 -3.59
C ASN A 327 21.58 -30.64 -4.23
N ASN A 328 21.47 -31.97 -4.40
CA ASN A 328 20.28 -32.65 -4.93
C ASN A 328 18.91 -32.36 -4.25
N SER A 329 18.85 -31.57 -3.18
CA SER A 329 17.59 -31.11 -2.56
C SER A 329 16.98 -29.87 -3.21
N ASN A 330 17.74 -29.02 -3.92
CA ASN A 330 17.26 -27.81 -4.60
C ASN A 330 16.97 -28.04 -6.12
N ASN A 331 17.35 -29.21 -6.64
CA ASN A 331 17.29 -29.60 -8.05
C ASN A 331 15.89 -29.83 -8.64
N SER A 332 14.82 -29.69 -7.86
CA SER A 332 13.46 -29.80 -8.37
C SER A 332 12.45 -29.00 -7.55
N LYS A 333 11.57 -28.29 -8.27
CA LYS A 333 10.42 -27.59 -7.69
C LYS A 333 9.16 -27.98 -8.45
N THR A 334 8.04 -28.09 -7.73
CA THR A 334 6.76 -28.56 -8.25
C THR A 334 5.64 -27.59 -7.90
N PHE A 335 4.75 -27.34 -8.86
CA PHE A 335 3.62 -26.44 -8.77
C PHE A 335 2.33 -27.14 -9.24
N ILE A 336 1.17 -26.81 -8.67
CA ILE A 336 -0.11 -27.44 -9.02
C ILE A 336 -0.95 -26.52 -9.92
N THR A 337 -1.31 -27.01 -11.12
CA THR A 337 -2.19 -26.30 -12.06
C THR A 337 -3.52 -27.02 -12.21
N GLU A 338 -4.63 -26.29 -12.08
CA GLU A 338 -5.97 -26.79 -12.40
C GLU A 338 -6.48 -26.21 -13.73
N VAL A 339 -6.43 -27.05 -14.77
CA VAL A 339 -6.99 -26.72 -16.08
C VAL A 339 -8.51 -26.81 -15.99
N ASN A 340 -9.20 -25.79 -16.49
CA ASN A 340 -10.65 -25.65 -16.29
C ASN A 340 -11.32 -24.86 -17.45
N PRO A 341 -12.67 -24.73 -17.49
CA PRO A 341 -13.35 -24.13 -18.65
C PRO A 341 -13.20 -22.61 -18.85
N GLY A 342 -12.77 -21.83 -17.85
CA GLY A 342 -12.88 -20.36 -17.94
C GLY A 342 -12.28 -19.52 -16.80
N LYS A 343 -11.64 -20.11 -15.80
CA LYS A 343 -11.00 -19.40 -14.67
C LYS A 343 -9.49 -19.32 -14.87
N ILE A 344 -8.93 -18.13 -14.71
CA ILE A 344 -7.48 -17.88 -14.72
C ILE A 344 -7.03 -17.23 -13.40
N ARG A 345 -5.94 -17.75 -12.81
CA ARG A 345 -5.31 -17.27 -11.56
C ARG A 345 -3.84 -17.68 -11.54
N TYR A 346 -2.99 -16.82 -10.98
CA TYR A 346 -1.56 -17.12 -10.81
C TYR A 346 -1.30 -18.10 -9.67
N VAL A 347 -1.64 -17.75 -8.42
CA VAL A 347 -1.42 -18.61 -7.24
C VAL A 347 -2.21 -19.92 -7.30
N ASP A 348 -1.66 -20.99 -6.72
CA ASP A 348 -2.23 -22.34 -6.72
C ASP A 348 -3.33 -22.53 -5.65
N SER A 349 -3.57 -23.77 -5.22
CA SER A 349 -4.48 -24.11 -4.11
C SER A 349 -3.84 -24.07 -2.72
N ALA A 350 -2.52 -24.07 -2.60
CA ALA A 350 -1.79 -24.03 -1.33
C ALA A 350 -1.68 -22.61 -0.75
N CYS A 351 -1.71 -21.59 -1.61
CA CYS A 351 -1.82 -20.17 -1.22
C CYS A 351 -2.86 -19.96 -0.09
N CYS A 352 -2.60 -19.14 0.93
CA CYS A 352 -1.74 -17.95 0.90
C CYS A 352 -1.17 -17.67 2.29
N ASN A 353 -0.01 -17.01 2.34
CA ASN A 353 0.73 -16.73 3.58
C ASN A 353 0.74 -15.24 4.00
N SER A 354 0.32 -14.29 3.14
CA SER A 354 0.39 -12.84 3.39
C SER A 354 -0.83 -12.07 2.83
N SER A 355 -0.83 -10.74 2.94
CA SER A 355 -1.87 -9.84 2.43
C SER A 355 -1.35 -8.44 2.08
N VAL A 356 -2.01 -7.76 1.13
CA VAL A 356 -1.68 -6.40 0.68
C VAL A 356 -2.84 -5.42 0.86
N GLY A 357 -2.51 -4.15 1.13
CA GLY A 357 -3.47 -3.08 1.45
C GLY A 357 -2.84 -1.72 1.60
N TRP A 358 -3.65 -0.67 1.46
CA TRP A 358 -3.22 0.73 1.64
C TRP A 358 -4.23 1.57 2.44
N SER A 359 -3.84 2.78 2.83
CA SER A 359 -4.73 3.75 3.49
C SER A 359 -5.75 4.38 2.54
N SER A 360 -5.39 4.45 1.26
CA SER A 360 -6.02 5.27 0.22
C SER A 360 -6.73 4.43 -0.85
N GLU A 361 -7.42 5.12 -1.77
CA GLU A 361 -8.25 4.53 -2.83
C GLU A 361 -7.44 4.02 -4.03
N TYR A 362 -7.25 2.70 -4.11
CA TYR A 362 -6.50 2.04 -5.20
C TYR A 362 -7.13 0.72 -5.63
N ALA A 363 -6.81 0.27 -6.83
CA ALA A 363 -7.08 -1.09 -7.29
C ALA A 363 -5.81 -1.95 -7.24
N PHE A 364 -5.91 -3.15 -6.67
CA PHE A 364 -4.90 -4.20 -6.76
C PHE A 364 -5.37 -5.24 -7.79
N MET A 365 -4.55 -5.53 -8.80
CA MET A 365 -4.97 -6.23 -10.01
C MET A 365 -3.93 -7.24 -10.49
N SER A 366 -4.40 -8.36 -11.05
CA SER A 366 -3.56 -9.25 -11.85
C SER A 366 -3.68 -8.90 -13.33
N LYS A 367 -2.57 -8.91 -14.06
CA LYS A 367 -2.52 -8.84 -15.52
C LYS A 367 -2.80 -10.23 -16.10
N TYR A 368 -3.69 -10.32 -17.08
CA TYR A 368 -3.93 -11.55 -17.85
C TYR A 368 -3.98 -11.26 -19.36
N LYS A 369 -3.64 -12.27 -20.15
CA LYS A 369 -3.77 -12.25 -21.62
C LYS A 369 -4.98 -13.08 -22.02
N MET A 370 -5.88 -12.50 -22.82
CA MET A 370 -6.99 -13.19 -23.46
C MET A 370 -6.54 -13.77 -24.80
N THR A 371 -6.62 -15.09 -24.98
CA THR A 371 -6.57 -15.72 -26.31
C THR A 371 -7.99 -15.87 -26.86
N GLY A 372 -8.20 -15.50 -28.11
CA GLY A 372 -9.54 -15.47 -28.72
C GLY A 372 -10.39 -14.32 -28.17
N THR A 373 -11.71 -14.50 -28.14
CA THR A 373 -12.68 -13.53 -27.63
C THR A 373 -13.42 -14.11 -26.43
N GLY A 374 -13.40 -13.42 -25.29
CA GLY A 374 -14.07 -13.85 -24.06
C GLY A 374 -14.70 -12.69 -23.29
N GLN A 375 -15.78 -12.99 -22.55
CA GLN A 375 -16.40 -12.08 -21.58
C GLN A 375 -15.80 -12.29 -20.20
N VAL A 376 -15.13 -11.29 -19.63
CA VAL A 376 -14.81 -11.22 -18.19
C VAL A 376 -16.12 -10.97 -17.44
N ARG A 377 -16.62 -12.01 -16.79
CA ARG A 377 -17.92 -12.00 -16.09
C ARG A 377 -17.77 -11.76 -14.60
N LYS A 378 -16.73 -12.30 -13.97
CA LYS A 378 -16.51 -12.19 -12.52
C LYS A 378 -15.06 -12.05 -12.16
N VAL A 379 -14.83 -11.50 -10.98
CA VAL A 379 -13.55 -11.54 -10.27
C VAL A 379 -13.78 -12.24 -8.94
N ASN A 380 -12.97 -13.26 -8.63
CA ASN A 380 -12.98 -13.92 -7.33
C ASN A 380 -11.70 -13.53 -6.60
N ILE A 381 -11.84 -12.86 -5.45
CA ILE A 381 -10.73 -12.34 -4.64
C ILE A 381 -10.65 -13.14 -3.35
N LYS A 382 -9.50 -13.71 -3.01
CA LYS A 382 -9.33 -14.32 -1.69
C LYS A 382 -9.14 -13.23 -0.63
N ILE A 383 -10.14 -13.04 0.22
CA ILE A 383 -10.14 -11.96 1.22
C ILE A 383 -9.23 -12.32 2.38
N SER A 384 -8.41 -11.38 2.85
CA SER A 384 -7.49 -11.62 3.97
C SER A 384 -8.19 -11.91 5.30
N ASN A 385 -7.45 -12.51 6.23
CA ASN A 385 -7.95 -12.83 7.57
C ASN A 385 -7.75 -11.66 8.56
N ASP A 386 -8.05 -10.43 8.12
CA ASP A 386 -7.95 -9.22 8.95
C ASP A 386 -9.34 -8.76 9.41
N LEU A 387 -9.49 -8.47 10.70
CA LEU A 387 -10.72 -7.89 11.26
C LEU A 387 -10.97 -6.46 10.76
N LYS A 388 -9.93 -5.72 10.33
CA LYS A 388 -10.03 -4.37 9.76
C LYS A 388 -10.86 -4.32 8.47
N ASN A 389 -10.95 -5.45 7.76
CA ASN A 389 -11.79 -5.61 6.56
C ASN A 389 -13.29 -5.40 6.88
N ILE A 390 -13.73 -5.72 8.09
CA ILE A 390 -15.17 -5.81 8.42
C ILE A 390 -15.82 -4.42 8.33
N GLY A 391 -16.79 -4.30 7.44
CA GLY A 391 -17.53 -3.05 7.20
C GLY A 391 -16.84 -2.07 6.23
N GLN A 392 -15.67 -2.42 5.67
CA GLN A 392 -15.09 -1.68 4.55
C GLN A 392 -15.84 -1.98 3.24
N ILE A 393 -15.72 -1.08 2.29
CA ILE A 393 -16.29 -1.23 0.94
C ILE A 393 -15.18 -1.63 -0.02
N VAL A 394 -15.48 -2.60 -0.89
CA VAL A 394 -14.62 -3.03 -1.99
C VAL A 394 -15.49 -3.40 -3.20
N TYR A 395 -14.91 -3.47 -4.39
CA TYR A 395 -15.61 -3.92 -5.60
C TYR A 395 -14.63 -4.52 -6.62
N GLY A 396 -15.13 -5.39 -7.50
CA GLY A 396 -14.35 -5.92 -8.62
C GLY A 396 -14.07 -4.83 -9.65
N TYR A 397 -12.86 -4.83 -10.22
CA TYR A 397 -12.36 -3.79 -11.13
C TYR A 397 -11.71 -4.41 -12.36
N VAL A 398 -11.92 -3.82 -13.54
CA VAL A 398 -11.33 -4.27 -14.82
C VAL A 398 -10.83 -3.08 -15.63
N VAL A 399 -9.56 -3.14 -16.04
CA VAL A 399 -8.86 -2.13 -16.85
C VAL A 399 -8.32 -2.81 -18.11
N ASN A 400 -8.39 -2.16 -19.27
CA ASN A 400 -7.85 -2.71 -20.52
C ASN A 400 -6.35 -2.41 -20.70
N SER A 401 -5.76 -2.93 -21.77
CA SER A 401 -4.39 -2.67 -22.21
C SER A 401 -4.01 -1.19 -22.32
N ALA A 402 -4.97 -0.31 -22.61
CA ALA A 402 -4.78 1.14 -22.71
C ALA A 402 -4.92 1.90 -21.37
N GLY A 403 -5.03 1.20 -20.24
CA GLY A 403 -5.22 1.83 -18.92
C GLY A 403 -6.63 2.40 -18.69
N VAL A 404 -7.62 2.07 -19.54
CA VAL A 404 -9.01 2.54 -19.40
C VAL A 404 -9.83 1.56 -18.58
N VAL A 405 -10.56 2.07 -17.59
CA VAL A 405 -11.49 1.28 -16.77
C VAL A 405 -12.69 0.88 -17.62
N VAL A 406 -12.80 -0.41 -17.93
CA VAL A 406 -13.81 -0.95 -18.86
C VAL A 406 -14.99 -1.62 -18.18
N GLY A 407 -14.86 -1.99 -16.91
CA GLY A 407 -15.98 -2.53 -16.13
C GLY A 407 -15.66 -2.70 -14.66
N LYS A 408 -16.71 -2.80 -13.85
CA LYS A 408 -16.63 -3.04 -12.40
C LYS A 408 -17.84 -3.81 -11.87
N SER A 409 -17.78 -4.24 -10.61
CA SER A 409 -18.96 -4.72 -9.88
C SER A 409 -19.66 -3.61 -9.09
N SER A 410 -20.86 -3.91 -8.61
CA SER A 410 -21.48 -3.18 -7.50
C SER A 410 -20.56 -3.16 -6.26
N HIS A 411 -20.67 -2.09 -5.47
CA HIS A 411 -20.01 -1.96 -4.17
C HIS A 411 -20.44 -3.09 -3.22
N TYR A 412 -19.49 -3.73 -2.57
CA TYR A 412 -19.72 -4.75 -1.55
C TYR A 412 -19.14 -4.35 -0.20
N LYS A 413 -19.96 -4.45 0.85
CA LYS A 413 -19.53 -4.29 2.24
C LYS A 413 -19.06 -5.62 2.81
N LEU A 414 -17.76 -5.72 3.11
CA LEU A 414 -17.12 -6.92 3.66
C LEU A 414 -17.66 -7.25 5.06
N LYS A 415 -17.75 -8.55 5.35
CA LYS A 415 -18.27 -9.14 6.59
C LYS A 415 -17.23 -10.12 7.15
N SER A 416 -17.37 -10.44 8.44
CA SER A 416 -16.54 -11.47 9.09
C SER A 416 -16.56 -12.83 8.37
N SER A 417 -17.68 -13.17 7.70
CA SER A 417 -17.81 -14.41 6.92
C SER A 417 -17.06 -14.42 5.59
N ASP A 418 -16.58 -13.27 5.10
CA ASP A 418 -15.83 -13.18 3.85
C ASP A 418 -14.31 -13.44 4.09
N ASN A 419 -13.81 -13.21 5.31
CA ASN A 419 -12.39 -13.38 5.67
C ASN A 419 -11.88 -14.81 5.43
N ASN A 420 -10.68 -14.92 4.84
CA ASN A 420 -10.02 -16.17 4.43
C ASN A 420 -10.83 -17.01 3.42
N THR A 421 -11.76 -16.39 2.67
CA THR A 421 -12.55 -17.05 1.62
C THR A 421 -12.45 -16.32 0.29
N TYR A 422 -12.77 -17.01 -0.82
CA TYR A 422 -12.92 -16.36 -2.12
C TYR A 422 -14.25 -15.62 -2.20
N LYS A 423 -14.19 -14.29 -2.28
CA LYS A 423 -15.35 -13.43 -2.54
C LYS A 423 -15.51 -13.18 -4.03
N THR A 424 -16.67 -13.56 -4.57
CA THR A 424 -17.08 -13.28 -5.96
C THR A 424 -17.64 -11.87 -6.13
N PHE A 425 -17.21 -11.19 -7.19
CA PHE A 425 -17.66 -9.89 -7.67
C PHE A 425 -18.11 -10.02 -9.13
N GLU A 426 -19.41 -9.83 -9.39
CA GLU A 426 -19.97 -9.88 -10.75
C GLU A 426 -19.65 -8.58 -11.50
N ILE A 427 -18.89 -8.65 -12.60
CA ILE A 427 -18.56 -7.49 -13.45
C ILE A 427 -19.76 -7.15 -14.30
N THR A 428 -20.45 -6.08 -13.89
CA THR A 428 -21.85 -5.82 -14.27
C THR A 428 -22.13 -4.36 -14.57
N ASP A 429 -21.30 -3.40 -14.12
CA ASP A 429 -21.38 -1.99 -14.51
C ASP A 429 -20.24 -1.66 -15.50
N PRO A 430 -20.52 -1.38 -16.79
CA PRO A 430 -21.84 -1.20 -17.39
C PRO A 430 -22.48 -2.51 -17.89
N LYS A 431 -21.67 -3.58 -18.00
CA LYS A 431 -21.97 -4.95 -18.43
C LYS A 431 -20.70 -5.81 -18.27
N PRO A 432 -20.74 -7.15 -18.43
CA PRO A 432 -19.55 -7.98 -18.60
C PRO A 432 -18.63 -7.47 -19.73
N VAL A 433 -17.32 -7.48 -19.48
CA VAL A 433 -16.32 -6.87 -20.37
C VAL A 433 -15.89 -7.87 -21.44
N ILE A 434 -15.95 -7.49 -22.71
CA ILE A 434 -15.47 -8.32 -23.83
C ILE A 434 -14.02 -7.93 -24.13
N ILE A 435 -13.11 -8.91 -24.13
CA ILE A 435 -11.71 -8.77 -24.55
C ILE A 435 -11.46 -9.69 -25.74
N THR A 436 -10.65 -9.26 -26.71
CA THR A 436 -10.27 -10.04 -27.89
C THR A 436 -8.77 -9.94 -28.14
N ASN A 437 -8.03 -11.06 -28.03
CA ASN A 437 -6.60 -11.17 -28.34
C ASN A 437 -5.72 -10.08 -27.69
N ASP A 438 -6.04 -9.66 -26.48
CA ASP A 438 -5.43 -8.51 -25.80
C ASP A 438 -5.18 -8.80 -24.31
N ILE A 439 -4.34 -7.99 -23.67
CA ILE A 439 -4.15 -8.00 -22.22
C ILE A 439 -5.25 -7.20 -21.51
N TYR A 440 -5.54 -7.60 -20.28
CA TYR A 440 -6.42 -6.87 -19.39
C TYR A 440 -5.94 -7.05 -17.94
N TYR A 441 -6.25 -6.06 -17.11
CA TYR A 441 -5.99 -6.07 -15.68
C TYR A 441 -7.32 -6.26 -14.97
N VAL A 442 -7.32 -7.08 -13.93
CA VAL A 442 -8.54 -7.46 -13.22
C VAL A 442 -8.23 -7.67 -11.75
N GLY A 443 -9.12 -7.21 -10.85
CA GLY A 443 -8.85 -7.30 -9.43
C GLY A 443 -9.87 -6.61 -8.54
N ILE A 444 -9.38 -6.08 -7.42
CA ILE A 444 -10.18 -5.47 -6.36
C ILE A 444 -9.85 -3.99 -6.21
N ALA A 445 -10.87 -3.15 -6.33
CA ALA A 445 -10.83 -1.75 -5.92
C ALA A 445 -11.12 -1.65 -4.43
N GLN A 446 -10.21 -1.01 -3.71
CA GLN A 446 -10.28 -0.70 -2.30
C GLN A 446 -10.73 0.75 -2.10
N THR A 447 -11.78 0.99 -1.31
CA THR A 447 -12.24 2.36 -1.01
C THR A 447 -11.46 2.99 0.15
N GLU A 448 -11.74 4.26 0.46
CA GLU A 448 -11.25 4.91 1.68
C GLU A 448 -11.55 4.06 2.93
N TYR A 449 -10.55 3.89 3.80
CA TYR A 449 -10.67 3.14 5.05
C TYR A 449 -11.44 3.93 6.12
N ALA A 450 -12.54 3.37 6.61
CA ALA A 450 -13.28 3.89 7.76
C ALA A 450 -13.03 3.06 9.02
N GLY A 451 -12.15 3.54 9.89
CA GLY A 451 -11.81 2.90 11.16
C GLY A 451 -10.72 3.65 11.92
N ASN A 452 -10.16 3.00 12.94
CA ASN A 452 -9.18 3.63 13.83
C ASN A 452 -7.74 3.56 13.30
N ASP A 453 -7.41 2.53 12.51
CA ASP A 453 -6.07 2.33 11.92
C ASP A 453 -5.78 3.26 10.73
N SER A 454 -4.57 3.17 10.19
CA SER A 454 -4.19 3.87 8.96
C SER A 454 -4.74 3.20 7.68
N TYR A 455 -4.75 1.86 7.59
CA TYR A 455 -5.10 1.07 6.40
C TYR A 455 -5.94 -0.20 6.69
N PHE A 456 -6.41 -0.86 5.62
CA PHE A 456 -6.81 -2.26 5.61
C PHE A 456 -6.23 -2.97 4.38
N GLY A 457 -6.05 -4.29 4.44
CA GLY A 457 -5.52 -5.09 3.34
C GLY A 457 -6.45 -6.21 2.92
N PRO A 458 -7.42 -5.96 2.02
CA PRO A 458 -8.46 -6.92 1.72
C PRO A 458 -7.98 -8.12 0.89
N LEU A 459 -6.84 -8.03 0.21
CA LEU A 459 -6.34 -9.06 -0.73
C LEU A 459 -5.30 -9.97 -0.07
N GLN A 460 -5.50 -11.30 -0.10
CA GLN A 460 -4.41 -12.25 0.20
C GLN A 460 -3.41 -12.34 -0.95
N VAL A 461 -2.15 -12.58 -0.59
CA VAL A 461 -1.06 -12.83 -1.52
C VAL A 461 -0.27 -14.06 -1.07
N ASP A 462 0.32 -14.76 -2.03
CA ASP A 462 1.42 -15.68 -1.77
C ASP A 462 2.73 -14.90 -1.84
N TYR A 463 3.51 -14.98 -0.76
CA TYR A 463 4.78 -14.29 -0.62
C TYR A 463 5.93 -15.20 -1.07
N ASP A 464 6.50 -14.88 -2.23
CA ASP A 464 7.70 -15.51 -2.82
C ASP A 464 8.56 -14.39 -3.43
N ILE A 465 9.83 -14.29 -3.05
CA ILE A 465 10.81 -13.38 -3.68
C ILE A 465 11.69 -14.18 -4.66
N PRO A 466 11.92 -13.69 -5.89
CA PRO A 466 11.21 -12.59 -6.53
C PRO A 466 9.76 -12.97 -6.87
N ALA A 467 8.85 -11.99 -6.83
CA ALA A 467 7.48 -12.19 -7.27
C ALA A 467 7.43 -12.58 -8.75
N ARG A 468 6.33 -13.21 -9.15
CA ARG A 468 6.07 -13.58 -10.55
C ARG A 468 6.21 -12.35 -11.46
N PRO A 469 6.98 -12.44 -12.56
CA PRO A 469 7.08 -11.37 -13.55
C PRO A 469 5.76 -11.18 -14.32
N ASP A 470 5.51 -9.94 -14.75
CA ASP A 470 4.39 -9.55 -15.61
C ASP A 470 3.00 -9.83 -15.00
N ALA A 471 2.89 -9.81 -13.66
CA ALA A 471 1.75 -10.39 -12.96
C ALA A 471 0.94 -9.43 -12.07
N ASN A 472 1.58 -8.66 -11.18
CA ASN A 472 0.92 -8.04 -10.03
C ASN A 472 0.98 -6.50 -10.10
N TYR A 473 -0.18 -5.86 -10.30
CA TYR A 473 -0.27 -4.45 -10.67
C TYR A 473 -1.19 -3.63 -9.74
N PHE A 474 -1.01 -2.31 -9.75
CA PHE A 474 -1.93 -1.34 -9.14
C PHE A 474 -2.29 -0.18 -10.06
N ALA A 475 -3.42 0.46 -9.76
CA ALA A 475 -3.83 1.73 -10.38
C ALA A 475 -4.72 2.57 -9.46
N ASN A 476 -4.76 3.87 -9.73
CA ASN A 476 -5.70 4.81 -9.10
C ASN A 476 -7.14 4.51 -9.50
N LEU A 477 -8.11 4.75 -8.61
CA LEU A 477 -9.53 4.57 -8.92
C LEU A 477 -10.09 5.75 -9.71
N VAL A 478 -10.60 5.47 -10.92
CA VAL A 478 -11.33 6.42 -11.77
C VAL A 478 -12.68 5.83 -12.25
N PRO A 479 -13.62 6.67 -12.72
CA PRO A 479 -14.89 6.20 -13.28
C PRO A 479 -14.71 5.31 -14.51
N VAL A 480 -15.63 4.37 -14.71
CA VAL A 480 -15.73 3.55 -15.93
C VAL A 480 -15.74 4.46 -17.17
N GLY A 481 -14.95 4.12 -18.18
CA GLY A 481 -14.73 4.91 -19.39
C GLY A 481 -13.61 5.95 -19.28
N SER A 482 -12.98 6.10 -18.11
CA SER A 482 -11.83 6.99 -17.90
C SER A 482 -10.52 6.22 -17.88
N ALA A 483 -9.43 6.85 -18.32
CA ALA A 483 -8.07 6.33 -18.16
C ALA A 483 -7.59 6.51 -16.72
N THR A 484 -6.89 5.51 -16.17
CA THR A 484 -6.15 5.63 -14.91
C THR A 484 -4.90 6.48 -15.14
N ASN A 485 -4.34 7.05 -14.06
CA ASN A 485 -3.04 7.72 -14.12
C ASN A 485 -1.89 6.70 -14.13
N GLY A 486 -1.86 5.85 -15.16
CA GLY A 486 -0.98 4.68 -15.29
C GLY A 486 -1.54 3.40 -14.64
N VAL A 487 -0.93 2.28 -14.99
CA VAL A 487 -1.10 0.95 -14.37
C VAL A 487 0.30 0.41 -14.13
N TYR A 488 0.71 0.29 -12.87
CA TYR A 488 2.09 0.05 -12.48
C TYR A 488 2.25 -1.37 -11.93
N GLU A 489 3.33 -2.05 -12.28
CA GLU A 489 3.67 -3.34 -11.67
C GLU A 489 4.30 -3.08 -10.29
N PHE A 490 4.04 -3.96 -9.32
CA PHE A 490 4.79 -3.96 -8.06
C PHE A 490 6.21 -4.48 -8.28
N SER A 491 7.18 -3.94 -7.54
CA SER A 491 8.53 -4.50 -7.53
C SER A 491 8.50 -5.99 -7.21
N ARG A 492 9.27 -6.78 -7.98
CA ARG A 492 9.41 -8.22 -7.74
C ARG A 492 10.08 -8.50 -6.40
N SER A 493 10.93 -7.61 -5.89
CA SER A 493 11.54 -7.72 -4.55
C SER A 493 10.51 -7.68 -3.41
N ASN A 494 9.30 -7.12 -3.62
CA ASN A 494 8.24 -7.13 -2.61
C ASN A 494 7.55 -8.50 -2.45
N GLY A 495 7.82 -9.46 -3.34
CA GLY A 495 7.36 -10.85 -3.26
C GLY A 495 5.85 -11.09 -3.40
N LEU A 496 5.05 -10.10 -3.79
CA LEU A 496 3.58 -10.15 -3.72
C LEU A 496 2.93 -10.88 -4.91
N ASN A 497 2.47 -12.13 -4.75
CA ASN A 497 1.72 -12.86 -5.79
C ASN A 497 0.21 -12.91 -5.48
N TYR A 498 -0.62 -12.32 -6.34
CA TYR A 498 -2.01 -12.03 -6.00
C TYR A 498 -2.99 -13.20 -6.12
N ALA A 499 -3.80 -13.40 -5.07
CA ALA A 499 -4.91 -14.37 -5.03
C ALA A 499 -6.19 -13.84 -5.72
N ILE A 500 -6.04 -13.38 -6.97
CA ILE A 500 -7.10 -12.84 -7.82
C ILE A 500 -7.38 -13.82 -8.95
N GLU A 501 -8.63 -14.26 -9.09
CA GLU A 501 -9.09 -15.10 -10.20
C GLU A 501 -10.07 -14.34 -11.09
N SER A 502 -9.87 -14.44 -12.40
CA SER A 502 -10.83 -13.94 -13.40
C SER A 502 -11.68 -15.10 -13.94
N GLU A 503 -13.00 -14.94 -13.94
CA GLU A 503 -13.94 -15.90 -14.53
C GLU A 503 -14.46 -15.39 -15.88
N ILE A 504 -14.15 -16.14 -16.93
CA ILE A 504 -14.34 -15.82 -18.34
C ILE A 504 -15.40 -16.76 -18.93
N GLY A 505 -16.29 -16.24 -19.78
CA GLY A 505 -17.27 -17.04 -20.51
C GLY A 505 -17.41 -16.64 -21.98
N ASN A 506 -18.06 -17.50 -22.77
CA ASN A 506 -18.44 -17.18 -24.15
C ASN A 506 -19.50 -16.06 -24.18
N GLN A 507 -19.48 -15.22 -25.21
CA GLN A 507 -20.61 -14.35 -25.49
C GLN A 507 -21.77 -15.16 -26.10
N ALA A 508 -22.99 -14.95 -25.61
CA ALA A 508 -24.20 -15.56 -26.16
C ALA A 508 -24.91 -14.62 -27.16
N THR A 509 -25.80 -15.16 -28.00
CA THR A 509 -26.57 -14.37 -28.97
C THR A 509 -27.54 -13.40 -28.30
N VAL A 510 -28.18 -13.87 -27.22
CA VAL A 510 -29.05 -13.09 -26.32
C VAL A 510 -28.52 -13.32 -24.90
N ASP A 511 -28.29 -12.22 -24.19
CA ASP A 511 -27.79 -12.19 -22.81
C ASP A 511 -28.20 -10.82 -22.25
N ALA A 512 -29.29 -10.79 -21.48
CA ALA A 512 -29.75 -9.60 -20.76
C ALA A 512 -29.38 -9.77 -19.28
N GLY A 513 -28.95 -8.69 -18.63
CA GLY A 513 -28.55 -8.79 -17.22
C GLY A 513 -28.79 -7.51 -16.44
N ILE A 514 -28.73 -7.61 -15.13
CA ILE A 514 -28.87 -6.47 -14.22
C ILE A 514 -27.47 -5.91 -13.92
N SER A 515 -27.26 -4.62 -14.19
CA SER A 515 -26.00 -3.92 -13.91
C SER A 515 -25.97 -3.29 -12.52
N ASP A 516 -27.12 -2.81 -12.03
CA ASP A 516 -27.21 -2.05 -10.78
C ASP A 516 -28.61 -2.14 -10.17
N LEU A 517 -28.69 -2.25 -8.85
CA LEU A 517 -29.94 -2.17 -8.08
C LEU A 517 -30.27 -0.75 -7.60
N GLY A 518 -29.35 0.20 -7.76
CA GLY A 518 -29.44 1.55 -7.21
C GLY A 518 -29.01 1.57 -5.74
N PRO A 519 -29.66 2.36 -4.88
CA PRO A 519 -29.28 2.48 -3.47
C PRO A 519 -29.34 1.15 -2.71
N VAL A 520 -28.22 0.76 -2.09
CA VAL A 520 -28.06 -0.48 -1.30
C VAL A 520 -27.35 -0.17 0.03
N TYR A 521 -27.40 -1.11 0.98
CA TYR A 521 -27.02 -0.94 2.38
C TYR A 521 -27.83 0.16 3.09
N GLU A 522 -27.31 0.71 4.18
CA GLU A 522 -27.91 1.86 4.86
C GLU A 522 -27.97 3.06 3.91
N GLN A 523 -29.13 3.71 3.79
CA GLN A 523 -29.39 4.76 2.82
C GLN A 523 -30.32 5.81 3.40
N TYR A 524 -30.08 7.09 3.09
CA TYR A 524 -30.82 8.21 3.66
C TYR A 524 -31.65 8.94 2.60
N PHE A 525 -32.87 9.32 2.95
CA PHE A 525 -33.86 9.92 2.04
C PHE A 525 -34.59 11.10 2.70
N ASN A 526 -35.11 12.03 1.89
CA ASN A 526 -35.89 13.19 2.38
C ASN A 526 -37.25 12.80 3.01
N SER A 527 -37.77 11.62 2.68
CA SER A 527 -39.07 11.14 3.15
C SER A 527 -39.10 9.61 3.14
N SER A 528 -40.17 9.00 3.68
CA SER A 528 -40.41 7.56 3.68
C SER A 528 -40.79 6.97 2.30
N THR A 529 -40.70 7.77 1.23
CA THR A 529 -41.16 7.40 -0.11
C THR A 529 -40.12 7.82 -1.16
N TYR A 530 -39.77 6.90 -2.06
CA TYR A 530 -38.99 7.22 -3.26
C TYR A 530 -39.34 6.28 -4.41
N SER A 531 -39.01 6.65 -5.65
CA SER A 531 -39.12 5.74 -6.81
C SER A 531 -37.80 4.97 -6.95
N PRO A 532 -37.78 3.64 -6.77
CA PRO A 532 -36.55 2.87 -6.93
C PRO A 532 -36.08 2.90 -8.39
N VAL A 533 -34.77 2.94 -8.59
CA VAL A 533 -34.16 2.86 -9.93
C VAL A 533 -33.19 1.68 -9.92
N GLY A 534 -33.19 0.90 -10.99
CA GLY A 534 -32.15 -0.08 -11.32
C GLY A 534 -31.56 0.22 -12.69
N LYS A 535 -30.58 -0.57 -13.10
CA LYS A 535 -30.06 -0.58 -14.47
C LYS A 535 -29.96 -2.00 -14.98
N VAL A 536 -30.18 -2.16 -16.28
CA VAL A 536 -30.01 -3.41 -17.02
C VAL A 536 -29.11 -3.20 -18.23
N PHE A 537 -28.52 -4.29 -18.72
CA PHE A 537 -27.68 -4.33 -19.90
C PHE A 537 -28.11 -5.43 -20.86
N ASN A 538 -27.61 -5.35 -22.10
CA ASN A 538 -27.61 -6.43 -23.06
C ASN A 538 -26.15 -6.75 -23.42
N ALA A 539 -25.66 -7.91 -23.00
CA ALA A 539 -24.33 -8.42 -23.32
C ALA A 539 -24.35 -9.37 -24.54
N GLY A 540 -25.54 -9.62 -25.11
CA GLY A 540 -25.71 -10.41 -26.32
C GLY A 540 -25.23 -9.70 -27.58
N THR A 541 -25.19 -10.43 -28.70
CA THR A 541 -24.77 -9.90 -30.02
C THR A 541 -25.91 -9.25 -30.82
N GLY A 542 -27.18 -9.52 -30.46
CA GLY A 542 -28.37 -8.91 -31.06
C GLY A 542 -29.11 -7.97 -30.10
N SER A 543 -30.07 -7.19 -30.61
CA SER A 543 -30.97 -6.38 -29.76
C SER A 543 -31.96 -7.27 -28.99
N SER A 544 -32.27 -6.93 -27.74
CA SER A 544 -33.20 -7.70 -26.90
C SER A 544 -34.34 -6.83 -26.33
N SER A 545 -35.50 -7.45 -26.08
CA SER A 545 -36.63 -6.83 -25.38
C SER A 545 -37.10 -7.76 -24.27
N PHE A 546 -37.29 -7.23 -23.07
CA PHE A 546 -37.57 -8.03 -21.87
C PHE A 546 -38.28 -7.20 -20.79
N SER A 547 -38.97 -7.89 -19.88
CA SER A 547 -39.55 -7.27 -18.70
C SER A 547 -38.62 -7.39 -17.50
N VAL A 548 -38.50 -6.34 -16.70
CA VAL A 548 -37.72 -6.28 -15.47
C VAL A 548 -38.69 -6.11 -14.30
N ARG A 549 -38.64 -7.01 -13.32
CA ARG A 549 -39.46 -6.96 -12.11
C ARG A 549 -38.59 -6.68 -10.89
N ARG A 550 -38.85 -5.59 -10.19
CA ARG A 550 -38.32 -5.32 -8.85
C ARG A 550 -39.27 -5.86 -7.79
N THR A 551 -38.71 -6.53 -6.80
CA THR A 551 -39.39 -6.93 -5.56
C THR A 551 -38.63 -6.39 -4.36
N ILE A 552 -39.35 -5.95 -3.33
CA ILE A 552 -38.74 -5.51 -2.07
C ILE A 552 -39.47 -6.18 -0.89
N THR A 553 -38.69 -6.87 -0.05
CA THR A 553 -39.18 -7.75 1.03
C THR A 553 -38.48 -7.41 2.35
N PRO A 554 -39.17 -7.32 3.50
CA PRO A 554 -40.61 -7.52 3.71
C PRO A 554 -41.49 -6.39 3.12
N GLY A 555 -42.81 -6.54 3.19
CA GLY A 555 -43.77 -5.50 2.77
C GLY A 555 -44.44 -5.72 1.40
N GLY A 556 -44.05 -6.75 0.64
CA GLY A 556 -44.80 -7.20 -0.54
C GLY A 556 -44.76 -6.28 -1.77
N TYR A 557 -43.85 -5.30 -1.81
CA TYR A 557 -43.71 -4.40 -2.95
C TYR A 557 -43.25 -5.18 -4.20
N THR A 558 -43.92 -4.92 -5.32
CA THR A 558 -43.57 -5.42 -6.64
C THR A 558 -43.87 -4.36 -7.70
N SER A 559 -42.96 -4.18 -8.65
CA SER A 559 -43.16 -3.31 -9.82
C SER A 559 -42.49 -3.96 -11.03
N THR A 560 -43.18 -4.00 -12.17
CA THR A 560 -42.66 -4.58 -13.42
C THR A 560 -42.68 -3.53 -14.52
N LYS A 561 -41.56 -3.39 -15.24
CA LYS A 561 -41.37 -2.45 -16.35
C LYS A 561 -40.83 -3.19 -17.57
N THR A 562 -41.19 -2.73 -18.77
CA THR A 562 -40.70 -3.32 -20.03
C THR A 562 -39.55 -2.49 -20.57
N VAL A 563 -38.49 -3.17 -21.03
CA VAL A 563 -37.39 -2.59 -21.80
C VAL A 563 -37.50 -3.14 -23.22
N SER A 564 -37.53 -2.24 -24.21
CA SER A 564 -37.78 -2.59 -25.61
C SER A 564 -36.59 -2.23 -26.50
N GLY A 565 -36.14 -3.18 -27.32
CA GLY A 565 -35.11 -2.95 -28.34
C GLY A 565 -33.75 -2.53 -27.81
N LEU A 566 -33.34 -2.97 -26.61
CA LEU A 566 -32.04 -2.64 -26.04
C LEU A 566 -30.94 -3.21 -26.94
N ALA A 567 -30.17 -2.33 -27.57
CA ALA A 567 -29.15 -2.69 -28.55
C ALA A 567 -28.05 -3.59 -27.95
N ALA A 568 -27.39 -4.36 -28.81
CA ALA A 568 -26.25 -5.20 -28.42
C ALA A 568 -25.18 -4.35 -27.72
N GLY A 569 -24.78 -4.74 -26.52
CA GLY A 569 -23.79 -4.02 -25.73
C GLY A 569 -24.26 -2.74 -25.03
N ALA A 570 -25.54 -2.36 -25.11
CA ALA A 570 -26.09 -1.17 -24.45
C ALA A 570 -26.55 -1.45 -23.00
N ASN A 571 -26.78 -0.38 -22.24
CA ASN A 571 -27.44 -0.41 -20.93
C ASN A 571 -28.57 0.62 -20.86
N ALA A 572 -29.50 0.43 -19.92
CA ALA A 572 -30.65 1.31 -19.69
C ALA A 572 -31.03 1.36 -18.21
N SER A 573 -31.42 2.54 -17.73
CA SER A 573 -32.02 2.72 -16.40
C SER A 573 -33.50 2.33 -16.42
N VAL A 574 -33.97 1.70 -15.35
CA VAL A 574 -35.36 1.29 -15.15
C VAL A 574 -35.88 1.95 -13.87
N THR A 575 -36.83 2.88 -14.02
CA THR A 575 -37.51 3.52 -12.89
C THR A 575 -38.77 2.74 -12.53
N PHE A 576 -38.82 2.23 -11.30
CA PHE A 576 -39.94 1.47 -10.76
C PHE A 576 -40.94 2.39 -10.05
N ASP A 577 -42.13 1.86 -9.77
CA ASP A 577 -43.21 2.63 -9.12
C ASP A 577 -42.82 3.06 -7.69
N PRO A 578 -43.35 4.18 -7.15
CA PRO A 578 -43.00 4.66 -5.82
C PRO A 578 -43.14 3.59 -4.74
N TRP A 579 -42.09 3.43 -3.93
CA TRP A 579 -42.05 2.53 -2.79
C TRP A 579 -42.11 3.32 -1.48
N ASN A 580 -42.98 2.89 -0.56
CA ASN A 580 -43.07 3.39 0.81
C ASN A 580 -42.32 2.44 1.75
N PHE A 581 -41.39 2.96 2.55
CA PHE A 581 -40.55 2.20 3.47
C PHE A 581 -40.73 2.62 4.93
N THR A 582 -40.48 1.70 5.86
CA THR A 582 -40.36 1.99 7.29
C THR A 582 -38.91 2.34 7.61
N SER A 583 -38.69 3.54 8.16
CA SER A 583 -37.35 4.06 8.46
C SER A 583 -36.57 3.13 9.40
N GLY A 584 -35.40 2.67 8.97
CA GLY A 584 -34.51 1.78 9.73
C GLY A 584 -34.83 0.29 9.65
N THR A 585 -35.89 -0.12 8.93
CA THR A 585 -36.15 -1.54 8.64
C THR A 585 -35.18 -2.04 7.56
N VAL A 586 -34.64 -3.26 7.72
CA VAL A 586 -33.82 -3.90 6.69
C VAL A 586 -34.72 -4.60 5.68
N TYR A 587 -34.50 -4.32 4.40
CA TYR A 587 -35.18 -4.95 3.27
C TYR A 587 -34.18 -5.64 2.35
N THR A 588 -34.64 -6.65 1.60
CA THR A 588 -33.95 -7.19 0.42
C THR A 588 -34.59 -6.60 -0.83
N VAL A 589 -33.79 -5.89 -1.63
CA VAL A 589 -34.15 -5.50 -3.00
C VAL A 589 -33.70 -6.61 -3.92
N ARG A 590 -34.57 -7.02 -4.86
CA ARG A 590 -34.24 -7.96 -5.92
C ARG A 590 -34.85 -7.50 -7.23
N ASP A 591 -34.02 -7.40 -8.25
CA ASP A 591 -34.47 -7.30 -9.64
C ASP A 591 -34.41 -8.67 -10.30
N SER A 592 -35.32 -8.92 -11.23
CA SER A 592 -35.37 -10.14 -12.03
C SER A 592 -35.81 -9.80 -13.45
N ILE A 593 -34.99 -10.17 -14.43
CA ILE A 593 -35.36 -10.11 -15.83
C ILE A 593 -36.20 -11.35 -16.16
N LEU A 594 -37.28 -11.14 -16.89
CA LEU A 594 -38.27 -12.16 -17.24
C LEU A 594 -38.04 -12.63 -18.68
N ILE A 595 -36.86 -13.20 -18.92
CA ILE A 595 -36.44 -13.84 -20.17
C ILE A 595 -35.77 -15.19 -19.84
N SER A 596 -35.61 -16.06 -20.84
CA SER A 596 -34.64 -17.14 -20.80
C SER A 596 -33.61 -16.89 -21.89
N ASP A 597 -32.34 -16.81 -21.52
CA ASP A 597 -31.26 -16.46 -22.44
C ASP A 597 -29.99 -17.29 -22.18
N GLY A 598 -28.88 -16.91 -22.81
CA GLY A 598 -27.62 -17.64 -22.72
C GLY A 598 -26.86 -17.52 -21.40
N ASN A 599 -27.30 -16.69 -20.45
CA ASN A 599 -26.58 -16.46 -19.20
C ASN A 599 -27.50 -16.20 -17.99
N ASN A 600 -28.44 -17.11 -17.72
CA ASN A 600 -29.45 -16.95 -16.67
C ASN A 600 -28.93 -16.63 -15.23
N SER A 601 -27.61 -16.66 -14.96
CA SER A 601 -27.06 -16.21 -13.67
C SER A 601 -27.07 -14.68 -13.47
N ASN A 602 -27.05 -13.87 -14.54
CA ASN A 602 -27.12 -12.39 -14.44
C ASN A 602 -28.56 -11.83 -14.54
N ASN A 603 -29.53 -12.69 -14.88
CA ASN A 603 -30.96 -12.37 -14.93
C ASN A 603 -31.59 -12.08 -13.56
N GLN A 604 -30.86 -12.26 -12.45
CA GLN A 604 -31.30 -11.87 -11.10
C GLN A 604 -30.15 -11.26 -10.29
N MET A 605 -30.36 -10.06 -9.74
CA MET A 605 -29.46 -9.45 -8.75
C MET A 605 -30.25 -9.13 -7.48
N ASN A 606 -29.62 -9.27 -6.31
CA ASN A 606 -30.23 -8.89 -5.04
C ASN A 606 -29.20 -8.33 -4.04
N ALA A 607 -29.66 -7.42 -3.19
CA ALA A 607 -28.87 -6.79 -2.12
C ALA A 607 -29.79 -6.35 -0.98
N THR A 608 -29.22 -6.08 0.20
CA THR A 608 -29.97 -5.46 1.29
C THR A 608 -29.99 -3.94 1.17
N ILE A 609 -31.06 -3.30 1.65
CA ILE A 609 -31.15 -1.86 1.86
C ILE A 609 -31.75 -1.60 3.26
N THR A 610 -31.22 -0.62 3.97
CA THR A 610 -31.77 -0.12 5.24
C THR A 610 -32.10 1.37 5.05
N PRO A 611 -33.24 1.71 4.44
CA PRO A 611 -33.60 3.09 4.15
C PRO A 611 -34.00 3.81 5.44
N ARG A 612 -33.58 5.07 5.57
CA ARG A 612 -33.90 5.97 6.67
C ARG A 612 -34.43 7.28 6.12
N VAL A 613 -35.39 7.87 6.82
CA VAL A 613 -35.66 9.30 6.68
C VAL A 613 -34.51 10.04 7.34
N ALA A 614 -33.80 10.86 6.57
CA ALA A 614 -32.69 11.64 7.05
C ALA A 614 -33.13 12.65 8.10
N LYS A 615 -32.33 12.77 9.15
CA LYS A 615 -32.48 13.85 10.13
C LYS A 615 -31.85 15.13 9.57
N GLU A 616 -31.94 16.21 10.33
CA GLU A 616 -31.43 17.50 9.86
C GLU A 616 -29.89 17.58 9.84
N LEU A 617 -29.24 16.96 10.83
CA LEU A 617 -27.79 16.96 11.02
C LEU A 617 -27.17 15.58 10.75
N CYS A 618 -26.05 15.54 10.02
CA CYS A 618 -25.20 14.37 9.84
C CYS A 618 -23.85 14.56 10.53
N VAL A 619 -23.43 13.56 11.32
CA VAL A 619 -22.04 13.37 11.77
C VAL A 619 -21.41 12.31 10.88
N MET A 620 -20.65 12.76 9.88
CA MET A 620 -19.79 11.91 9.08
C MET A 620 -18.42 11.77 9.75
N TYR A 621 -17.90 10.54 9.82
CA TYR A 621 -16.66 10.23 10.54
C TYR A 621 -15.85 9.10 9.89
N SER A 622 -14.53 9.27 9.89
CA SER A 622 -13.55 8.22 9.63
C SER A 622 -13.19 7.45 10.92
N GLN A 623 -12.83 8.19 11.98
CA GLN A 623 -12.40 7.69 13.29
C GLN A 623 -13.48 7.80 14.37
N GLN A 624 -13.51 6.85 15.31
CA GLN A 624 -14.54 6.78 16.34
C GLN A 624 -14.39 7.88 17.40
N GLN A 625 -13.17 8.34 17.67
CA GLN A 625 -12.84 9.35 18.67
C GLN A 625 -13.45 10.72 18.31
N ASP A 626 -13.43 11.09 17.03
CA ASP A 626 -14.05 12.33 16.52
C ASP A 626 -15.57 12.25 16.55
N ARG A 627 -16.14 11.12 16.12
CA ARG A 627 -17.57 10.83 16.26
C ARG A 627 -18.02 10.99 17.71
N ASP A 628 -17.36 10.31 18.66
CA ASP A 628 -17.82 10.26 20.05
C ASP A 628 -17.64 11.60 20.77
N SER A 629 -16.61 12.37 20.42
CA SER A 629 -16.43 13.75 20.88
C SER A 629 -17.53 14.66 20.36
N LEU A 630 -17.88 14.59 19.07
CA LEU A 630 -18.92 15.43 18.45
C LEU A 630 -20.33 15.02 18.88
N VAL A 631 -20.61 13.73 19.00
CA VAL A 631 -21.89 13.22 19.54
C VAL A 631 -22.08 13.70 20.98
N ARG A 632 -21.04 13.66 21.82
CA ARG A 632 -21.08 14.23 23.18
C ARG A 632 -21.38 15.73 23.17
N ALA A 633 -20.82 16.48 22.22
CA ALA A 633 -21.10 17.90 22.04
C ALA A 633 -22.56 18.18 21.63
N ILE A 634 -23.09 17.43 20.66
CA ILE A 634 -24.49 17.50 20.20
C ILE A 634 -25.46 17.21 21.35
N LEU A 635 -25.20 16.14 22.11
CA LEU A 635 -26.04 15.73 23.25
C LEU A 635 -26.00 16.73 24.40
N ASN A 636 -24.87 17.41 24.63
CA ASN A 636 -24.73 18.40 25.70
C ASN A 636 -25.39 19.76 25.36
N ASP A 637 -25.28 20.22 24.11
CA ASP A 637 -25.97 21.42 23.62
C ASP A 637 -27.50 21.23 23.51
N GLY A 638 -27.94 20.00 23.20
CA GLY A 638 -29.34 19.60 23.26
C GLY A 638 -30.17 19.91 22.01
N ARG A 639 -29.85 20.97 21.23
CA ARG A 639 -30.69 21.43 20.10
C ARG A 639 -30.93 20.37 19.02
N TYR A 640 -29.92 19.53 18.76
CA TYR A 640 -30.00 18.45 17.78
C TYR A 640 -29.96 17.05 18.43
N ALA A 641 -30.09 16.91 19.75
CA ALA A 641 -29.85 15.65 20.47
C ALA A 641 -30.73 14.45 20.02
N SER A 642 -31.90 14.69 19.42
CA SER A 642 -32.72 13.65 18.76
C SER A 642 -32.64 13.68 17.22
N ASN A 643 -32.15 14.79 16.65
CA ASN A 643 -32.22 15.17 15.24
C ASN A 643 -30.84 15.14 14.54
N PHE A 644 -29.99 14.17 14.90
CA PHE A 644 -28.74 13.85 14.21
C PHE A 644 -28.60 12.37 13.84
N ASP A 645 -27.97 12.11 12.69
CA ASP A 645 -27.51 10.80 12.21
C ASP A 645 -25.99 10.67 12.38
N THR A 646 -25.48 9.44 12.51
CA THR A 646 -24.04 9.14 12.45
C THR A 646 -23.74 8.22 11.27
N VAL A 647 -22.76 8.57 10.45
CA VAL A 647 -22.49 7.93 9.15
C VAL A 647 -20.98 7.77 8.99
N ARG A 648 -20.50 6.60 8.56
CA ARG A 648 -19.07 6.42 8.25
C ARG A 648 -18.71 7.17 6.97
N ILE A 649 -17.46 7.65 6.88
CA ILE A 649 -16.97 8.36 5.69
C ILE A 649 -17.04 7.52 4.42
N ASN A 650 -16.86 6.18 4.55
CA ASN A 650 -17.07 5.20 3.47
C ASN A 650 -18.56 4.94 3.12
N TYR A 651 -19.42 5.95 3.26
CA TYR A 651 -20.83 5.94 2.85
C TYR A 651 -20.97 6.20 1.34
N THR A 652 -21.58 5.24 0.65
CA THR A 652 -21.76 5.22 -0.81
C THR A 652 -23.06 5.87 -1.32
N GLY A 653 -23.87 6.45 -0.42
CA GLY A 653 -25.15 7.07 -0.78
C GLY A 653 -25.09 8.59 -0.91
N ALA A 654 -26.21 9.19 -1.31
CA ALA A 654 -26.26 10.62 -1.59
C ALA A 654 -26.22 11.47 -0.31
N TYR A 655 -25.37 12.51 -0.29
CA TYR A 655 -25.25 13.44 0.85
C TYR A 655 -26.39 14.49 0.89
N LYS A 656 -27.13 14.63 -0.23
CA LYS A 656 -28.20 15.61 -0.43
C LYS A 656 -29.34 15.66 0.61
N PRO A 657 -29.73 14.58 1.31
CA PRO A 657 -30.86 14.60 2.25
C PRO A 657 -30.67 15.52 3.46
N TRP A 658 -29.48 15.50 4.08
CA TRP A 658 -29.19 16.29 5.28
C TRP A 658 -29.17 17.80 5.00
N LYS A 659 -29.33 18.64 6.03
CA LYS A 659 -29.15 20.11 5.91
C LYS A 659 -27.83 20.58 6.49
N ILE A 660 -27.40 19.98 7.61
CA ILE A 660 -26.15 20.29 8.29
C ILE A 660 -25.28 19.04 8.23
N MET A 661 -24.04 19.15 7.78
CA MET A 661 -23.11 18.03 7.70
C MET A 661 -21.79 18.39 8.36
N PHE A 662 -21.46 17.69 9.44
CA PHE A 662 -20.14 17.68 10.04
C PHE A 662 -19.35 16.52 9.46
N VAL A 663 -18.23 16.80 8.80
CA VAL A 663 -17.30 15.80 8.25
C VAL A 663 -16.02 15.84 9.06
N ASN A 664 -15.74 14.75 9.76
CA ASN A 664 -14.53 14.59 10.57
C ASN A 664 -13.61 13.62 9.84
N ILE A 665 -12.57 14.15 9.22
CA ILE A 665 -11.46 13.39 8.64
C ILE A 665 -10.55 12.93 9.78
N LYS A 666 -9.83 11.82 9.57
CA LYS A 666 -8.92 11.25 10.56
C LYS A 666 -7.57 11.94 10.46
N GLN A 667 -6.75 11.72 11.49
CA GLN A 667 -5.37 12.17 11.56
C GLN A 667 -4.58 11.79 10.30
N GLU A 668 -3.74 12.70 9.84
CA GLU A 668 -2.74 12.45 8.78
C GLU A 668 -3.37 11.84 7.51
N LEU A 669 -4.61 12.23 7.19
CA LEU A 669 -5.27 11.93 5.92
C LEU A 669 -6.02 13.16 5.41
N ASN A 670 -6.08 13.25 4.08
CA ASN A 670 -7.03 14.08 3.36
C ASN A 670 -8.34 13.32 3.08
N TYR A 671 -9.39 14.01 2.64
CA TYR A 671 -10.58 13.37 2.08
C TYR A 671 -10.26 12.63 0.78
N SER A 672 -10.98 11.55 0.45
CA SER A 672 -10.86 10.92 -0.87
C SER A 672 -11.50 11.78 -1.98
N PRO A 673 -11.14 11.55 -3.26
CA PRO A 673 -11.84 12.16 -4.40
C PRO A 673 -13.35 11.94 -4.37
N TRP A 674 -13.84 10.78 -3.90
CA TRP A 674 -15.27 10.54 -3.74
C TRP A 674 -15.87 11.48 -2.70
N VAL A 675 -15.20 11.67 -1.56
CA VAL A 675 -15.74 12.41 -0.41
C VAL A 675 -15.77 13.89 -0.77
N ARG A 676 -14.70 14.41 -1.38
CA ARG A 676 -14.65 15.72 -2.01
C ARG A 676 -15.85 15.95 -2.93
N ASP A 677 -16.06 15.07 -3.89
CA ASP A 677 -17.10 15.26 -4.92
C ASP A 677 -18.52 15.11 -4.34
N SER A 678 -18.68 14.30 -3.29
CA SER A 678 -19.93 14.15 -2.55
C SER A 678 -20.25 15.37 -1.68
N MET A 679 -19.25 15.95 -0.99
CA MET A 679 -19.35 17.23 -0.28
C MET A 679 -19.61 18.40 -1.23
N LYS A 680 -18.97 18.40 -2.41
CA LYS A 680 -19.21 19.36 -3.49
C LYS A 680 -20.65 19.27 -3.97
N ALA A 681 -21.12 18.07 -4.30
CA ALA A 681 -22.49 17.82 -4.74
C ALA A 681 -23.53 18.19 -3.68
N PHE A 682 -23.24 18.00 -2.38
CA PHE A 682 -24.07 18.47 -1.28
C PHE A 682 -24.27 20.00 -1.32
N LEU A 683 -23.20 20.77 -1.50
CA LEU A 683 -23.25 22.23 -1.58
C LEU A 683 -23.86 22.73 -2.91
N ASP A 684 -23.57 22.08 -4.04
CA ASP A 684 -24.13 22.42 -5.35
C ASP A 684 -25.65 22.17 -5.42
N ASN A 685 -26.20 21.28 -4.58
CA ASN A 685 -27.65 21.03 -4.47
C ASN A 685 -28.32 21.93 -3.40
N SER A 686 -27.62 22.95 -2.92
CA SER A 686 -28.13 23.91 -1.95
C SER A 686 -28.90 25.06 -2.61
N THR A 687 -29.97 25.50 -1.97
CA THR A 687 -30.80 26.64 -2.41
C THR A 687 -31.17 27.50 -1.22
N VAL A 688 -31.59 28.76 -1.43
CA VAL A 688 -32.04 29.66 -0.35
C VAL A 688 -33.12 29.02 0.53
N GLY A 689 -34.08 28.29 -0.07
CA GLY A 689 -35.15 27.59 0.66
C GLY A 689 -34.75 26.25 1.31
N ASN A 690 -33.58 25.70 0.97
CA ASN A 690 -33.04 24.46 1.53
C ASN A 690 -31.52 24.62 1.77
N LYS A 691 -31.17 25.64 2.56
CA LYS A 691 -29.79 26.06 2.77
C LYS A 691 -28.98 24.97 3.46
N LYS A 692 -27.92 24.50 2.81
CA LYS A 692 -26.98 23.51 3.33
C LYS A 692 -25.85 24.19 4.10
N SER A 693 -25.36 23.52 5.14
CA SER A 693 -24.18 23.91 5.91
C SER A 693 -23.19 22.75 5.97
N LEU A 694 -21.98 22.94 5.43
CA LEU A 694 -20.88 21.96 5.51
C LEU A 694 -19.84 22.43 6.54
N ILE A 695 -19.43 21.54 7.43
CA ILE A 695 -18.50 21.80 8.52
C ILE A 695 -17.44 20.71 8.46
N VAL A 696 -16.19 21.05 8.16
CA VAL A 696 -15.09 20.08 7.98
C VAL A 696 -14.02 20.26 9.07
N PHE A 697 -13.58 19.15 9.66
CA PHE A 697 -12.47 19.07 10.61
C PHE A 697 -11.46 18.00 10.15
N GLY A 698 -10.18 18.33 10.23
CA GLY A 698 -9.04 17.45 9.94
C GLY A 698 -7.74 18.27 9.99
N ASP A 699 -6.60 17.61 10.14
CA ASP A 699 -5.29 18.23 10.45
C ASP A 699 -4.20 17.98 9.38
N ASP A 700 -4.57 17.42 8.22
CA ASP A 700 -3.70 17.24 7.05
C ASP A 700 -4.46 17.42 5.71
N ILE A 701 -5.49 18.29 5.73
CA ILE A 701 -6.34 18.58 4.56
C ILE A 701 -5.79 19.74 3.74
N ALA A 702 -5.27 20.77 4.42
CA ALA A 702 -4.83 22.02 3.82
C ALA A 702 -3.50 21.85 3.05
N THR A 703 -2.52 21.14 3.61
CA THR A 703 -1.24 20.86 2.93
C THR A 703 -1.49 20.05 1.66
N ASN A 704 -2.20 18.92 1.78
CA ASN A 704 -2.53 18.04 0.66
C ASN A 704 -3.52 18.62 -0.38
N SER A 705 -4.09 19.80 -0.16
CA SER A 705 -5.08 20.41 -1.09
C SER A 705 -4.63 21.73 -1.73
N ASP A 706 -3.51 22.34 -1.32
CA ASP A 706 -3.01 23.60 -1.89
C ASP A 706 -1.60 23.45 -2.49
N PRO A 707 -1.39 23.83 -3.76
CA PRO A 707 -0.11 23.68 -4.47
C PRO A 707 0.99 24.64 -3.97
N ALA A 708 0.76 25.34 -2.87
CA ALA A 708 1.79 26.12 -2.18
C ALA A 708 2.72 25.24 -1.32
N LEU A 709 2.27 24.05 -0.89
CA LEU A 709 3.03 23.13 -0.02
C LEU A 709 2.90 21.66 -0.44
N GLY A 710 1.75 21.23 -0.99
CA GLY A 710 1.55 19.86 -1.47
C GLY A 710 1.44 19.73 -3.00
N TYR A 711 1.13 18.52 -3.46
CA TYR A 711 0.92 18.17 -4.87
C TYR A 711 -0.54 17.76 -5.18
N PRO A 712 -1.53 18.64 -4.93
CA PRO A 712 -2.95 18.31 -5.11
C PRO A 712 -3.35 18.11 -6.57
N THR A 713 -4.41 17.36 -6.82
CA THR A 713 -5.07 17.41 -8.14
C THR A 713 -5.75 18.78 -8.32
N PRO A 714 -5.96 19.26 -9.56
CA PRO A 714 -6.70 20.49 -9.80
C PRO A 714 -8.10 20.51 -9.17
N ALA A 715 -8.75 19.34 -9.03
CA ALA A 715 -10.06 19.22 -8.40
C ALA A 715 -10.00 19.46 -6.88
N ASP A 716 -8.95 18.97 -6.20
CA ASP A 716 -8.76 19.18 -4.76
C ASP A 716 -8.52 20.66 -4.44
N THR A 717 -7.64 21.32 -5.20
CA THR A 717 -7.38 22.76 -5.05
C THR A 717 -8.61 23.62 -5.35
N VAL A 718 -9.41 23.25 -6.35
CA VAL A 718 -10.68 23.93 -6.63
C VAL A 718 -11.66 23.73 -5.48
N PHE A 719 -11.82 22.52 -4.95
CA PHE A 719 -12.72 22.28 -3.81
C PHE A 719 -12.27 23.04 -2.56
N TYR A 720 -11.00 22.92 -2.18
CA TYR A 720 -10.41 23.58 -1.03
C TYR A 720 -10.55 25.12 -1.10
N ARG A 721 -10.15 25.74 -2.21
CA ARG A 721 -10.21 27.21 -2.35
C ARG A 721 -11.63 27.73 -2.61
N GLN A 722 -12.48 27.04 -3.35
CA GLN A 722 -13.81 27.57 -3.75
C GLN A 722 -14.97 27.13 -2.84
N TYR A 723 -14.90 25.96 -2.22
CA TYR A 723 -15.96 25.41 -1.35
C TYR A 723 -15.57 25.50 0.13
N LEU A 724 -14.38 25.06 0.54
CA LEU A 724 -13.89 25.24 1.92
C LEU A 724 -13.40 26.66 2.21
N LYS A 725 -13.17 27.48 1.15
CA LYS A 725 -12.84 28.91 1.23
C LYS A 725 -11.56 29.21 2.05
N ALA A 726 -10.58 28.31 1.97
CA ALA A 726 -9.29 28.45 2.64
C ALA A 726 -8.12 28.50 1.65
N LYS A 727 -6.98 29.01 2.12
CA LYS A 727 -5.66 28.84 1.50
C LYS A 727 -4.63 28.52 2.60
N THR A 728 -3.74 27.57 2.33
CA THR A 728 -2.68 27.14 3.26
C THR A 728 -1.56 28.19 3.36
N ILE A 729 -0.92 28.23 4.54
CA ILE A 729 0.22 29.10 4.86
C ILE A 729 1.42 28.26 5.31
N SER A 730 1.21 27.32 6.22
CA SER A 730 2.25 26.45 6.76
C SER A 730 1.65 25.17 7.33
N GLU A 731 2.42 24.09 7.35
CA GLU A 731 1.96 22.74 7.75
C GLU A 731 1.71 22.60 9.25
N ASN A 732 2.36 23.41 10.10
CA ASN A 732 2.19 23.36 11.55
C ASN A 732 2.07 24.77 12.15
N TRP A 733 0.89 25.15 12.66
CA TRP A 733 0.74 26.49 13.26
C TRP A 733 1.33 26.62 14.67
N ILE A 734 1.50 25.50 15.39
CA ILE A 734 1.97 25.46 16.78
C ILE A 734 3.46 25.80 16.84
N SER A 735 4.26 25.15 15.98
CA SER A 735 5.69 25.44 15.84
C SER A 735 5.95 26.83 15.26
N ASN A 736 5.12 27.30 14.32
CA ASN A 736 5.24 28.62 13.71
C ASN A 736 4.75 29.77 14.62
N ILE A 737 3.90 29.50 15.62
CA ILE A 737 3.34 30.51 16.53
C ILE A 737 3.43 30.03 18.01
N PRO A 738 4.65 29.76 18.53
CA PRO A 738 4.83 29.19 19.87
C PRO A 738 4.33 30.12 20.97
N SER A 739 4.29 31.43 20.72
CA SER A 739 3.71 32.46 21.60
C SER A 739 2.21 32.27 21.88
N SER A 740 1.50 31.46 21.07
CA SER A 740 0.11 31.06 21.35
C SER A 740 0.00 29.93 22.38
N GLY A 741 1.07 29.16 22.62
CA GLY A 741 1.10 28.04 23.57
C GLY A 741 -0.02 27.03 23.31
N SER A 742 -0.09 26.54 22.07
CA SER A 742 -1.11 25.63 21.51
C SER A 742 -2.58 26.09 21.65
N LYS A 743 -2.82 27.36 22.04
CA LYS A 743 -4.16 27.90 22.26
C LYS A 743 -4.67 28.77 21.11
N PHE A 744 -5.99 28.78 20.95
CA PHE A 744 -6.70 29.61 19.98
C PHE A 744 -7.83 30.41 20.63
N ARG A 745 -8.29 31.43 19.91
CA ARG A 745 -9.42 32.29 20.28
C ARG A 745 -10.42 32.40 19.13
N GLY A 746 -11.69 32.56 19.48
CA GLY A 746 -12.73 32.89 18.51
C GLY A 746 -12.73 34.36 18.10
N VAL A 747 -13.28 34.63 16.91
CA VAL A 747 -13.41 35.97 16.32
C VAL A 747 -14.85 36.17 15.81
N GLY A 748 -15.38 37.39 15.93
CA GLY A 748 -16.72 37.74 15.44
C GLY A 748 -17.81 36.93 16.15
N LEU A 749 -18.66 36.22 15.40
CA LEU A 749 -19.71 35.37 15.97
C LEU A 749 -19.16 34.25 16.87
N PHE A 750 -17.89 33.87 16.69
CA PHE A 750 -17.19 32.88 17.50
C PHE A 750 -16.53 33.47 18.77
N ASN A 751 -16.65 34.77 19.02
CA ASN A 751 -16.16 35.45 20.23
C ASN A 751 -16.54 34.73 21.52
N GLY A 752 -15.73 34.89 22.57
CA GLY A 752 -15.90 34.23 23.87
C GLY A 752 -15.29 32.82 23.94
N ILE A 753 -14.79 32.28 22.83
CA ILE A 753 -13.98 31.05 22.82
C ILE A 753 -12.52 31.39 23.14
N THR A 754 -11.95 30.71 24.13
CA THR A 754 -10.51 30.50 24.30
C THR A 754 -10.31 29.04 24.66
N GLN A 755 -9.53 28.32 23.86
CA GLN A 755 -9.35 26.87 23.96
C GLN A 755 -7.94 26.45 23.62
N ASP A 756 -7.62 25.22 24.00
CA ASP A 756 -6.37 24.54 23.66
C ASP A 756 -6.65 23.51 22.55
N SER A 757 -5.71 23.32 21.65
CA SER A 757 -5.97 22.80 20.29
C SER A 757 -5.62 21.32 20.08
N VAL A 758 -4.71 20.77 20.89
CA VAL A 758 -4.23 19.39 20.77
C VAL A 758 -3.67 18.85 22.10
N SER A 759 -3.63 17.53 22.20
CA SER A 759 -2.54 16.82 22.86
C SER A 759 -1.44 16.56 21.83
N GLU A 760 -0.17 16.82 22.18
CA GLU A 760 1.02 16.42 21.39
C GLU A 760 0.92 14.96 20.91
N PRO A 761 1.49 14.59 19.73
CA PRO A 761 2.51 15.31 18.95
C PRO A 761 2.04 15.88 17.58
N TYR A 762 0.76 16.20 17.40
CA TYR A 762 0.19 16.46 16.06
C TYR A 762 0.45 17.87 15.50
N SER A 763 0.51 17.98 14.17
CA SER A 763 0.85 19.20 13.41
C SER A 763 -0.36 19.79 12.66
N PRO A 764 -1.32 20.46 13.32
CA PRO A 764 -2.43 21.13 12.64
C PRO A 764 -1.95 22.33 11.81
N GLU A 765 -2.51 22.52 10.61
CA GLU A 765 -1.99 23.51 9.65
C GLU A 765 -2.43 24.96 9.96
N LEU A 766 -1.68 25.93 9.42
CA LEU A 766 -2.05 27.33 9.42
C LEU A 766 -2.65 27.73 8.06
N ILE A 767 -3.80 28.40 8.09
CA ILE A 767 -4.57 28.78 6.90
C ILE A 767 -4.98 30.26 6.94
N LYS A 768 -5.51 30.76 5.81
CA LYS A 768 -6.20 32.05 5.72
C LYS A 768 -7.51 31.98 4.95
N PRO A 769 -8.47 32.90 5.23
CA PRO A 769 -9.67 33.06 4.43
C PRO A 769 -9.36 33.49 2.99
N VAL A 770 -10.15 32.98 2.05
CA VAL A 770 -10.19 33.40 0.64
C VAL A 770 -11.63 33.39 0.11
N ASN A 771 -11.88 34.01 -1.05
CA ASN A 771 -13.14 33.90 -1.79
C ASN A 771 -14.41 34.25 -0.97
N GLY A 772 -14.28 35.23 -0.06
CA GLY A 772 -15.36 35.78 0.75
C GLY A 772 -15.56 35.15 2.14
N SER A 773 -14.73 34.21 2.58
CA SER A 773 -14.75 33.72 3.97
C SER A 773 -14.13 34.72 4.95
N SER A 774 -14.26 34.43 6.24
CA SER A 774 -13.67 35.18 7.34
C SER A 774 -13.07 34.22 8.39
N PRO A 775 -12.04 34.63 9.15
CA PRO A 775 -11.48 33.82 10.22
C PRO A 775 -12.53 33.54 11.32
N ALA A 776 -12.75 32.27 11.65
CA ALA A 776 -13.58 31.86 12.78
C ALA A 776 -12.73 31.69 14.05
N PHE A 777 -11.58 31.02 13.93
CA PHE A 777 -10.63 30.79 15.01
C PHE A 777 -9.21 31.21 14.61
N LYS A 778 -8.54 31.98 15.47
CA LYS A 778 -7.16 32.41 15.29
C LYS A 778 -6.27 31.89 16.43
N PRO A 779 -4.98 31.59 16.18
CA PRO A 779 -3.99 31.36 17.24
C PRO A 779 -4.04 32.50 18.28
N LYS A 780 -3.94 32.16 19.56
CA LYS A 780 -4.28 33.07 20.67
C LYS A 780 -3.48 34.38 20.65
N SER A 781 -2.21 34.34 20.27
CA SER A 781 -1.34 35.53 20.20
C SER A 781 -1.57 36.39 18.95
N VAL A 782 -2.30 35.90 17.93
CA VAL A 782 -2.64 36.68 16.73
C VAL A 782 -3.80 37.62 17.05
N THR A 783 -3.48 38.88 17.36
CA THR A 783 -4.45 39.90 17.80
C THR A 783 -5.07 40.72 16.67
N GLY A 784 -4.40 40.83 15.51
CA GLY A 784 -4.86 41.65 14.39
C GLY A 784 -6.18 41.21 13.74
N ASN A 785 -6.93 42.20 13.26
CA ASN A 785 -8.20 42.00 12.53
C ASN A 785 -8.02 41.66 11.03
N GLY A 786 -6.79 41.60 10.53
CA GLY A 786 -6.46 41.29 9.13
C GLY A 786 -6.71 39.83 8.72
N ASN A 787 -6.58 39.55 7.43
CA ASN A 787 -6.82 38.24 6.79
C ASN A 787 -5.62 37.28 6.88
N ASP A 788 -4.68 37.53 7.78
CA ASP A 788 -3.30 37.06 7.59
C ASP A 788 -3.12 35.58 7.96
N SER A 789 -3.52 35.18 9.18
CA SER A 789 -3.36 33.80 9.69
C SER A 789 -4.52 33.38 10.62
N CYS A 790 -4.99 32.14 10.47
CA CYS A 790 -6.05 31.52 11.26
C CYS A 790 -5.96 29.98 11.23
N ILE A 791 -6.76 29.30 12.06
CA ILE A 791 -6.87 27.83 12.12
C ILE A 791 -8.27 27.33 11.74
N ALA A 792 -9.22 28.25 11.59
CA ALA A 792 -10.52 27.95 11.02
C ALA A 792 -11.08 29.14 10.25
N VAL A 793 -11.76 28.84 9.15
CA VAL A 793 -12.50 29.80 8.31
C VAL A 793 -13.99 29.50 8.35
N SER A 794 -14.79 30.53 8.17
CA SER A 794 -16.24 30.44 8.03
C SER A 794 -16.73 31.29 6.87
N PHE A 795 -17.75 30.83 6.16
CA PHE A 795 -18.36 31.50 5.02
C PHE A 795 -19.88 31.37 5.10
N THR A 796 -20.57 32.51 5.17
CA THR A 796 -22.03 32.60 5.14
C THR A 796 -22.47 33.12 3.78
N GLY A 797 -22.77 32.21 2.85
CA GLY A 797 -23.32 32.55 1.55
C GLY A 797 -24.84 32.73 1.58
N SER A 798 -25.42 33.14 0.45
CA SER A 798 -26.87 33.13 0.23
C SER A 798 -27.42 31.70 0.13
N ASN A 799 -26.79 30.86 -0.69
CA ASN A 799 -27.23 29.50 -0.97
C ASN A 799 -26.73 28.47 0.04
N TYR A 800 -25.53 28.62 0.63
CA TYR A 800 -24.95 27.65 1.56
C TYR A 800 -24.04 28.32 2.59
N ASN A 801 -23.70 27.60 3.67
CA ASN A 801 -22.64 27.97 4.61
C ASN A 801 -21.51 26.94 4.55
N THR A 802 -20.25 27.36 4.68
CA THR A 802 -19.11 26.45 4.92
C THR A 802 -18.26 26.87 6.11
N PHE A 803 -17.77 25.90 6.86
CA PHE A 803 -16.78 26.05 7.92
C PHE A 803 -15.69 24.99 7.73
N PHE A 804 -14.44 25.35 7.89
CA PHE A 804 -13.30 24.43 7.85
C PHE A 804 -12.31 24.78 8.96
N MET A 805 -11.81 23.78 9.68
CA MET A 805 -10.82 23.92 10.75
C MET A 805 -9.73 22.86 10.63
N THR A 806 -8.47 23.29 10.76
CA THR A 806 -7.23 22.49 10.63
C THR A 806 -6.89 21.68 11.89
N ASN A 807 -7.84 21.52 12.80
CA ASN A 807 -7.71 20.69 13.99
C ASN A 807 -8.82 19.64 13.97
N ARG A 808 -8.49 18.39 14.29
CA ARG A 808 -9.49 17.35 14.57
C ARG A 808 -10.43 17.74 15.71
N PHE A 809 -11.71 17.39 15.58
CA PHE A 809 -12.71 17.73 16.59
C PHE A 809 -12.42 17.05 17.94
N SER A 810 -11.88 15.83 17.91
CA SER A 810 -11.47 15.09 19.12
C SER A 810 -10.19 15.64 19.78
N SER A 811 -9.44 16.52 19.12
CA SER A 811 -8.22 17.14 19.68
C SER A 811 -8.48 18.39 20.52
N LEU A 812 -9.67 19.00 20.42
CA LEU A 812 -10.04 20.22 21.14
C LEU A 812 -10.08 20.02 22.67
N ARG A 813 -9.54 20.98 23.44
CA ARG A 813 -9.44 20.93 24.92
C ARG A 813 -9.86 22.25 25.56
N ALA A 814 -10.35 22.18 26.80
CA ALA A 814 -10.70 23.37 27.58
C ALA A 814 -9.47 23.98 28.28
N THR A 815 -9.34 25.31 28.24
CA THR A 815 -8.17 26.08 28.73
C THR A 815 -7.75 25.84 30.19
N SER A 816 -8.61 25.24 31.02
CA SER A 816 -8.34 24.92 32.43
C SER A 816 -8.85 23.54 32.84
N GLY A 817 -9.04 22.62 31.88
CA GLY A 817 -9.58 21.28 32.12
C GLY A 817 -8.50 20.20 32.09
N SER A 818 -8.71 19.14 32.87
CA SER A 818 -8.09 17.82 32.64
C SER A 818 -8.19 17.41 31.15
N PRO A 819 -7.27 16.58 30.61
CA PRO A 819 -7.42 15.96 29.28
C PRO A 819 -8.78 15.29 29.03
N THR A 820 -9.51 14.93 30.09
CA THR A 820 -10.85 14.34 30.05
C THR A 820 -12.02 15.34 30.08
N SER A 821 -11.76 16.66 30.15
CA SER A 821 -12.81 17.67 30.31
C SER A 821 -13.65 17.85 29.04
N PRO A 822 -14.97 17.56 29.06
CA PRO A 822 -15.81 17.59 27.87
C PRO A 822 -16.13 19.00 27.36
N LEU A 823 -15.78 20.05 28.11
CA LEU A 823 -16.27 21.41 27.87
C LEU A 823 -15.65 22.12 26.64
N GLY A 824 -14.47 21.70 26.18
CA GLY A 824 -13.81 22.29 25.01
C GLY A 824 -14.61 22.06 23.71
N PRO A 825 -14.70 20.80 23.23
CA PRO A 825 -15.42 20.47 22.00
C PRO A 825 -16.89 20.96 22.00
N VAL A 826 -17.57 20.88 23.15
CA VAL A 826 -18.95 21.38 23.37
C VAL A 826 -19.10 22.85 22.98
N ILE A 827 -18.19 23.71 23.42
CA ILE A 827 -18.31 25.16 23.20
C ILE A 827 -18.06 25.53 21.73
N VAL A 828 -17.14 24.83 21.04
CA VAL A 828 -16.90 25.03 19.60
C VAL A 828 -18.13 24.62 18.79
N TYR A 829 -18.65 23.43 19.03
CA TYR A 829 -19.90 22.96 18.41
C TYR A 829 -21.04 23.97 18.62
N LYS A 830 -21.26 24.40 19.87
CA LYS A 830 -22.31 25.36 20.21
C LYS A 830 -22.21 26.65 19.38
N LYS A 831 -21.01 27.24 19.29
CA LYS A 831 -20.80 28.47 18.52
C LYS A 831 -20.93 28.27 17.01
N ILE A 832 -20.59 27.10 16.48
CA ILE A 832 -20.87 26.73 15.08
C ILE A 832 -22.37 26.67 14.83
N ILE A 833 -23.16 26.06 15.73
CA ILE A 833 -24.63 26.05 15.60
C ILE A 833 -25.23 27.46 15.76
N ASP A 834 -24.74 28.26 16.70
CA ASP A 834 -25.16 29.67 16.87
C ASP A 834 -24.89 30.50 15.60
N TRP A 835 -23.75 30.27 14.95
CA TRP A 835 -23.40 30.86 13.65
C TRP A 835 -24.30 30.37 12.51
N ILE A 836 -24.59 29.07 12.41
CA ILE A 836 -25.51 28.53 11.39
C ILE A 836 -26.93 29.09 11.57
N GLN A 837 -27.41 29.21 12.81
CA GLN A 837 -28.75 29.72 13.11
C GLN A 837 -28.89 31.24 12.91
N SER A 838 -27.79 32.00 13.01
CA SER A 838 -27.74 33.43 12.65
C SER A 838 -27.46 33.69 11.15
N SER A 839 -27.07 32.66 10.39
CA SER A 839 -26.63 32.76 8.98
C SER A 839 -27.76 32.98 7.97
N GLY A 840 -28.37 34.17 8.00
CA GLY A 840 -29.37 34.61 7.02
C GLY A 840 -30.66 35.18 7.62
N SER A 841 -30.76 35.23 8.96
CA SER A 841 -31.91 35.82 9.67
C SER A 841 -31.79 37.33 9.90
N GLY A 842 -30.64 37.94 9.58
CA GLY A 842 -30.32 39.31 10.01
C GLY A 842 -29.98 39.42 11.50
N ALA A 843 -29.86 38.28 12.20
CA ALA A 843 -29.69 38.20 13.64
C ALA A 843 -28.49 39.01 14.15
N LYS A 844 -28.68 39.65 15.30
CA LYS A 844 -27.68 40.47 15.98
C LYS A 844 -27.22 39.77 17.25
N VAL A 845 -25.91 39.81 17.51
CA VAL A 845 -25.32 39.26 18.73
C VAL A 845 -24.94 40.41 19.65
N LEU A 846 -25.51 40.39 20.85
CA LEU A 846 -25.10 41.24 21.96
C LEU A 846 -24.06 40.48 22.80
N ASP A 847 -22.79 40.85 22.67
CA ASP A 847 -21.75 40.43 23.63
C ASP A 847 -21.87 41.32 24.87
N LEU A 848 -22.35 40.76 25.98
CA LEU A 848 -22.63 41.47 27.23
C LEU A 848 -21.71 41.01 28.35
N THR A 849 -21.06 41.96 29.03
CA THR A 849 -20.40 41.72 30.32
C THR A 849 -21.33 42.15 31.45
N ALA A 850 -21.87 41.19 32.20
CA ALA A 850 -22.74 41.42 33.35
C ALA A 850 -22.06 40.97 34.64
N LYS A 851 -21.86 41.92 35.57
CA LYS A 851 -21.35 41.67 36.92
C LYS A 851 -22.51 41.68 37.90
N LEU A 852 -23.18 40.54 38.04
CA LEU A 852 -24.37 40.40 38.88
C LEU A 852 -23.99 40.30 40.36
N GLN A 853 -24.40 41.28 41.17
CA GLN A 853 -24.22 41.27 42.62
C GLN A 853 -24.90 40.03 43.23
N GLY A 854 -24.21 39.32 44.12
CA GLY A 854 -24.65 38.03 44.68
C GLY A 854 -24.10 36.80 43.95
N PHE A 855 -23.63 36.94 42.70
CA PHE A 855 -22.95 35.88 41.95
C PHE A 855 -21.42 36.08 41.91
N TYR A 856 -20.86 36.97 42.74
CA TYR A 856 -19.41 37.19 42.81
C TYR A 856 -18.79 36.38 43.95
N ASN A 857 -17.84 35.50 43.63
CA ASN A 857 -17.05 34.78 44.62
C ASN A 857 -15.79 35.60 44.94
N SER A 858 -15.80 36.28 46.08
CA SER A 858 -14.68 37.11 46.56
C SER A 858 -13.43 36.32 46.91
N GLY A 859 -13.55 35.04 47.31
CA GLY A 859 -12.40 34.20 47.63
C GLY A 859 -11.59 33.75 46.40
N ALA A 860 -12.24 33.71 45.24
CA ALA A 860 -11.60 33.34 43.96
C ALA A 860 -11.50 34.52 42.96
N ASN A 861 -11.99 35.71 43.32
CA ASN A 861 -12.05 36.91 42.47
C ASN A 861 -12.70 36.68 41.09
N VAL A 862 -13.80 35.90 41.05
CA VAL A 862 -14.52 35.54 39.81
C VAL A 862 -16.03 35.59 39.97
N MET A 863 -16.75 35.69 38.86
CA MET A 863 -18.18 35.40 38.82
C MET A 863 -18.42 33.89 38.93
N VAL A 864 -19.34 33.50 39.80
CA VAL A 864 -20.02 32.20 39.75
C VAL A 864 -20.82 32.17 38.45
N SER A 865 -20.52 31.20 37.60
CA SER A 865 -21.07 31.10 36.26
C SER A 865 -22.48 30.51 36.27
N ASP A 866 -23.45 31.20 35.67
CA ASP A 866 -24.86 30.77 35.58
C ASP A 866 -25.47 31.24 34.24
N THR A 867 -26.67 30.75 33.92
CA THR A 867 -27.43 31.16 32.73
C THR A 867 -28.21 32.46 32.96
N MET A 868 -27.95 33.45 32.11
CA MET A 868 -28.75 34.68 32.03
C MET A 868 -29.66 34.63 30.80
N ARG A 869 -30.85 35.24 30.87
CA ARG A 869 -31.71 35.53 29.72
C ARG A 869 -31.86 37.04 29.57
N VAL A 870 -31.64 37.54 28.36
CA VAL A 870 -31.85 38.95 28.00
C VAL A 870 -33.08 39.02 27.09
N PHE A 871 -33.94 40.01 27.33
CA PHE A 871 -35.13 40.27 26.53
C PHE A 871 -34.90 41.52 25.67
N LEU A 872 -35.02 41.37 24.36
CA LEU A 872 -35.09 42.50 23.44
C LEU A 872 -36.52 43.06 23.47
N ARG A 873 -36.66 44.39 23.50
CA ARG A 873 -37.96 45.07 23.53
C ARG A 873 -38.04 46.12 22.41
N ASN A 874 -39.24 46.34 21.90
CA ASN A 874 -39.51 47.45 20.96
C ASN A 874 -39.11 48.79 21.58
N SER A 875 -38.64 49.74 20.78
CA SER A 875 -38.20 51.08 21.23
C SER A 875 -39.33 52.05 21.58
N SER A 876 -40.58 51.68 21.32
CA SER A 876 -41.78 52.47 21.62
C SER A 876 -42.63 51.80 22.70
N SER A 877 -43.23 52.60 23.59
CA SER A 877 -44.24 52.14 24.57
C SER A 877 -45.35 51.35 23.87
N PRO A 878 -45.82 50.19 24.42
CA PRO A 878 -45.54 49.64 25.76
C PRO A 878 -44.27 48.79 25.88
N PHE A 879 -43.27 48.95 24.99
CA PHE A 879 -42.00 48.23 25.01
C PHE A 879 -42.16 46.71 25.06
N ALA A 880 -43.07 46.18 24.23
CA ALA A 880 -43.33 44.75 24.13
C ALA A 880 -42.04 43.97 23.82
N ILE A 881 -41.93 42.74 24.34
CA ILE A 881 -40.78 41.86 24.09
C ILE A 881 -40.82 41.45 22.62
N ALA A 882 -39.78 41.84 21.88
CA ALA A 882 -39.60 41.51 20.46
C ALA A 882 -38.86 40.17 20.28
N ASP A 883 -37.97 39.84 21.22
CA ASP A 883 -37.17 38.61 21.19
C ASP A 883 -36.58 38.30 22.58
N SER A 884 -36.05 37.09 22.79
CA SER A 884 -35.28 36.75 23.99
C SER A 884 -34.16 35.75 23.72
N ALA A 885 -32.97 36.05 24.22
CA ALA A 885 -31.77 35.22 24.08
C ALA A 885 -31.30 34.71 25.44
N LYS A 886 -30.79 33.47 25.51
CA LYS A 886 -30.27 32.86 26.75
C LYS A 886 -28.82 32.41 26.55
N SER A 887 -27.90 32.88 27.39
CA SER A 887 -26.49 32.47 27.39
C SER A 887 -26.03 32.08 28.79
N TYR A 888 -25.00 31.25 28.86
CA TYR A 888 -24.21 31.08 30.07
C TYR A 888 -23.25 32.28 30.22
N LEU A 889 -23.04 32.75 31.44
CA LEU A 889 -22.04 33.77 31.78
C LEU A 889 -20.74 33.10 32.22
N SER A 890 -19.61 33.55 31.69
CA SER A 890 -18.27 33.08 32.07
C SER A 890 -17.88 33.52 33.50
N PRO A 891 -16.74 33.03 34.04
CA PRO A 891 -16.14 33.57 35.26
C PRO A 891 -15.73 35.05 35.17
N SER A 892 -15.52 35.58 33.95
CA SER A 892 -15.35 37.02 33.70
C SER A 892 -16.69 37.79 33.62
N GLY A 893 -17.84 37.11 33.69
CA GLY A 893 -19.18 37.70 33.57
C GLY A 893 -19.61 37.98 32.12
N GLN A 894 -18.96 37.35 31.14
CA GLN A 894 -19.23 37.57 29.71
C GLN A 894 -20.19 36.52 29.15
N GLY A 895 -21.13 36.93 28.30
CA GLY A 895 -21.98 36.02 27.52
C GLY A 895 -22.45 36.66 26.21
N SER A 896 -22.65 35.84 25.18
CA SER A 896 -23.11 36.27 23.85
C SER A 896 -24.60 35.95 23.67
N PHE A 897 -25.40 36.94 23.30
CA PHE A 897 -26.86 36.85 23.21
C PHE A 897 -27.33 37.09 21.78
N THR A 898 -27.72 36.02 21.08
CA THR A 898 -28.19 36.09 19.68
C THR A 898 -29.70 36.37 19.62
N PHE A 899 -30.08 37.46 18.96
CA PHE A 899 -31.46 37.86 18.70
C PHE A 899 -31.74 37.79 17.20
N ASN A 900 -32.80 37.10 16.81
CA ASN A 900 -33.23 36.94 15.41
C ASN A 900 -34.16 38.07 14.94
N ASN A 901 -34.88 38.73 15.85
CA ASN A 901 -35.83 39.81 15.51
C ASN A 901 -35.24 41.22 15.75
N ALA A 902 -33.92 41.34 15.89
CA ALA A 902 -33.24 42.63 16.08
C ALA A 902 -33.06 43.36 14.74
N SER A 903 -33.75 44.50 14.58
CA SER A 903 -33.68 45.33 13.37
C SER A 903 -32.40 46.16 13.26
N ASN A 904 -31.65 46.34 14.35
CA ASN A 904 -30.37 47.06 14.42
C ASN A 904 -29.38 46.30 15.31
#